data_AF-A0A367JQ91-F1
#
_entry.id   AF-A0A367JQ91-F1
#
_cell.length_a   1.000
_cell.length_b   1.000
_cell.length_c   1.000
_cell.angle_alpha   90.00
_cell.angle_beta   90.00
_cell.angle_gamma   90.00
#
_symmetry.space_group_name_H-M   'P 1'
#
loop_
_entity.id
_entity.type
_entity.pdbx_description
1 polymer ?
#
loop_
_entity_poly.entity_id
_entity_poly.type
_entity_poly.pdbx_seq_one_letter_code
_entity_poly.pdbx_strand_id
1 'polypeptide(L)'
;NLLPPLDNLDTEEREPYVVTKINSIVTRRDSGTDEISADEKVRKASRSFRQTFNVPSSERLVNYYSSAYHTNRFTSQGWLYISENYLAFYSFLLGFETKLLLELKDIQDLKKEKSKRGVFSDAIKIYMKDKSEHFFSNLFKRDEVYEILVQLTGLAMQRVLKSTALEHAPGSDVSIDIKDSDIDAIQDADVSSNKMASLPAAEIRKLMQPLKTNLEAQKRDEKFRAKFRLPPDQHLAYSFIATHPATVSEEIGTEKPKLVNYAGILNLSEAYLTFNSTDQGAYFEAVMPLYTIRRVEKLTDETNAYSIKIVNWHQSESVFHLNADEKGYQEFSATLTNNLKNQIKHMRMMKQFLTTCASEAVLADKTYEEMNLIPGGLGLTFDFPGDPKKLKEKSKMKLWKKYFQEHGRNLTIAKTPRFAKLIRVGLPNRLRGEVWEICSGAIFERFRNQGLYDRILEENKNRSSLSLEEIEKDLNRSLPEYKAYQQPEGINSLRRVLSAYSWKDPELGYCQAMNIVTSAILIYMSEEQAFFTLGVLCDDLLPGYYSTSMYGALLDQIIFEHLLEKTMPKLHAHFKAADIQLSVACLPWFLSLYINSMPLLFAFRVLDCFFMEGPKVLFQIGDKHSYVTLAILKINGDELLEATDDGVFMNTLKQYFNNLGNPLYPNSENPKAKNLTKFNELLLVAYREFSNVTDELVRELRQTNQLKVVAGIESFTKRSAVRNIDNTAGLDKTEIGIVYDKFHNVLYYKQQSPSERNDSKMDLKSFEVFIGSLASWAKIDSEDHQSDDRQRQLKVAKNFLSQLFKVFDVQQTHHLSLQSAIIGLGSISKGDLNSQIRLFFNLHDIDKDNYLNKEEILQLSETLLWIFRLTQDENHLNAVSTFLHNAFEYAETRNDEKYLSLESFRMIVLADETLENFFDHEFAASFKLTEKPVEQQRSLGREIFDNLLATGAKLASTTVRPQFRSKLTDASSISTSEVQTTIDAIETAK
;
A
#
# COMPACT_ATOMS: atom_id res chain seq x y z
N ASN A 1 -42.30 -9.46 -28.29
CA ASN A 1 -43.31 -9.19 -29.34
C ASN A 1 -43.09 -7.82 -30.00
N LEU A 2 -42.15 -7.73 -30.96
CA LEU A 2 -41.87 -6.53 -31.75
C LEU A 2 -42.65 -6.48 -33.08
N LEU A 3 -43.20 -7.61 -33.52
CA LEU A 3 -43.77 -7.80 -34.86
C LEU A 3 -45.07 -7.02 -35.15
N PRO A 4 -46.09 -6.99 -34.26
CA PRO A 4 -47.37 -6.34 -34.59
C PRO A 4 -47.28 -4.80 -34.83
N PRO A 5 -46.42 -4.04 -34.11
CA PRO A 5 -46.21 -2.62 -34.39
C PRO A 5 -45.32 -2.34 -35.60
N LEU A 6 -44.45 -3.29 -35.97
CA LEU A 6 -43.51 -3.15 -37.10
C LEU A 6 -44.22 -3.20 -38.45
N ASP A 7 -45.31 -3.97 -38.54
CA ASP A 7 -46.10 -4.11 -39.76
C ASP A 7 -46.84 -2.81 -40.15
N ASN A 8 -47.07 -1.92 -39.18
CA ASN A 8 -47.76 -0.64 -39.37
C ASN A 8 -46.82 0.57 -39.56
N LEU A 9 -45.50 0.36 -39.61
CA LEU A 9 -44.49 1.42 -39.80
C LEU A 9 -43.92 1.39 -41.22
N ASP A 10 -43.61 2.55 -41.79
CA ASP A 10 -42.95 2.68 -43.10
C ASP A 10 -41.49 2.19 -43.06
N THR A 11 -40.96 1.74 -44.19
CA THR A 11 -39.67 1.02 -44.27
C THR A 11 -38.49 1.83 -43.71
N GLU A 12 -38.52 3.15 -43.82
CA GLU A 12 -37.50 4.06 -43.30
C GLU A 12 -37.63 4.34 -41.78
N GLU A 13 -38.80 4.10 -41.18
CA GLU A 13 -39.04 4.30 -39.74
C GLU A 13 -38.84 3.03 -38.91
N ARG A 14 -38.80 1.86 -39.56
CA ARG A 14 -38.62 0.56 -38.90
C ARG A 14 -37.26 0.42 -38.24
N GLU A 15 -36.18 0.82 -38.91
CA GLU A 15 -34.81 0.71 -38.38
C GLU A 15 -34.61 1.64 -37.17
N PRO A 16 -34.97 2.95 -37.21
CA PRO A 16 -34.93 3.82 -36.04
C PRO A 16 -35.82 3.34 -34.89
N TYR A 17 -37.03 2.84 -35.18
CA TYR A 17 -37.94 2.33 -34.15
C TYR A 17 -37.37 1.09 -33.46
N VAL A 18 -36.84 0.12 -34.22
CA VAL A 18 -36.21 -1.10 -33.67
C VAL A 18 -34.97 -0.74 -32.86
N VAL A 19 -34.10 0.12 -33.39
CA VAL A 19 -32.91 0.59 -32.66
C VAL A 19 -33.30 1.32 -31.38
N THR A 20 -34.31 2.19 -31.41
CA THR A 20 -34.79 2.93 -30.23
C THR A 20 -35.45 2.00 -29.21
N LYS A 21 -36.23 1.01 -29.66
CA LYS A 21 -36.91 0.08 -28.77
C LYS A 21 -35.94 -0.93 -28.15
N ILE A 22 -35.00 -1.47 -28.94
CA ILE A 22 -33.89 -2.30 -28.47
C ILE A 22 -33.05 -1.50 -27.48
N ASN A 23 -32.65 -0.28 -27.81
CA ASN A 23 -31.94 0.60 -26.89
C ASN A 23 -32.74 0.79 -25.61
N SER A 24 -34.04 1.11 -25.65
CA SER A 24 -34.88 1.29 -24.44
C SER A 24 -35.07 0.03 -23.59
N ILE A 25 -35.06 -1.16 -24.20
CA ILE A 25 -35.15 -2.46 -23.52
C ILE A 25 -33.79 -2.77 -22.86
N VAL A 26 -32.69 -2.41 -23.52
CA VAL A 26 -31.33 -2.51 -22.99
C VAL A 26 -31.10 -1.49 -21.86
N THR A 27 -31.56 -0.24 -21.96
CA THR A 27 -31.42 0.77 -20.89
C THR A 27 -32.29 0.48 -19.66
N ARG A 28 -33.37 -0.31 -19.78
CA ARG A 28 -34.20 -0.71 -18.63
C ARG A 28 -33.71 -1.98 -17.92
N ARG A 29 -32.73 -2.69 -18.48
CA ARG A 29 -32.26 -4.00 -17.98
C ARG A 29 -31.10 -3.91 -16.99
N ASP A 30 -30.31 -2.83 -17.00
CA ASP A 30 -29.03 -2.80 -16.27
C ASP A 30 -28.88 -1.54 -15.38
N SER A 31 -29.59 -1.49 -14.25
CA SER A 31 -29.34 -0.46 -13.23
C SER A 31 -28.20 -0.90 -12.30
N GLY A 32 -26.97 -0.46 -12.60
CA GLY A 32 -25.84 -0.72 -11.71
C GLY A 32 -24.49 -0.16 -12.19
N THR A 33 -24.00 0.83 -11.45
CA THR A 33 -22.61 1.34 -11.34
C THR A 33 -22.04 2.26 -12.44
N ASP A 34 -22.18 1.99 -13.74
CA ASP A 34 -21.45 2.75 -14.78
C ASP A 34 -22.33 3.67 -15.66
N GLU A 35 -23.65 3.69 -15.46
CA GLU A 35 -24.58 4.51 -16.26
C GLU A 35 -24.59 6.00 -15.92
N ILE A 36 -23.89 6.43 -14.87
CA ILE A 36 -24.05 7.80 -14.40
C ILE A 36 -23.30 8.78 -15.34
N SER A 37 -22.34 8.30 -16.14
CA SER A 37 -21.43 9.16 -16.93
C SER A 37 -22.15 9.91 -18.01
N ALA A 38 -21.99 11.25 -18.01
CA ALA A 38 -22.56 12.14 -19.02
C ALA A 38 -21.96 11.91 -20.43
N ASP A 39 -20.87 11.13 -20.56
CA ASP A 39 -20.22 10.82 -21.83
C ASP A 39 -20.72 9.47 -22.41
N GLU A 40 -21.49 9.56 -23.49
CA GLU A 40 -22.06 8.42 -24.22
C GLU A 40 -20.97 7.45 -24.74
N LYS A 41 -19.79 7.95 -25.10
CA LYS A 41 -18.69 7.12 -25.61
C LYS A 41 -18.09 6.24 -24.51
N VAL A 42 -17.99 6.77 -23.29
CA VAL A 42 -17.48 6.02 -22.12
C VAL A 42 -18.46 4.92 -21.72
N ARG A 43 -19.77 5.21 -21.74
CA ARG A 43 -20.81 4.19 -21.53
C ARG A 43 -20.78 3.08 -22.58
N LYS A 44 -20.60 3.42 -23.86
CA LYS A 44 -20.49 2.41 -24.93
C LYS A 44 -19.22 1.57 -24.77
N ALA A 45 -18.11 2.17 -24.38
CA ALA A 45 -16.86 1.48 -24.14
C ALA A 45 -16.92 0.55 -22.92
N SER A 46 -17.52 0.97 -21.79
CA SER A 46 -17.73 0.12 -20.61
C SER A 46 -18.63 -1.08 -20.93
N ARG A 47 -19.74 -0.86 -21.66
CA ARG A 47 -20.61 -1.96 -22.14
C ARG A 47 -19.84 -2.95 -23.02
N SER A 48 -19.09 -2.44 -24.01
CA SER A 48 -18.25 -3.27 -24.88
C SER A 48 -17.22 -4.06 -24.08
N PHE A 49 -16.57 -3.45 -23.08
CA PHE A 49 -15.61 -4.13 -22.21
C PHE A 49 -16.27 -5.27 -21.41
N ARG A 50 -17.38 -5.01 -20.72
CA ARG A 50 -18.08 -6.02 -19.92
C ARG A 50 -18.57 -7.20 -20.76
N GLN A 51 -19.24 -6.91 -21.87
CA GLN A 51 -19.75 -7.95 -22.79
C GLN A 51 -18.62 -8.74 -23.45
N THR A 52 -17.53 -8.08 -23.83
CA THR A 52 -16.42 -8.75 -24.52
C THR A 52 -15.65 -9.65 -23.56
N PHE A 53 -15.40 -9.23 -22.32
CA PHE A 53 -14.47 -9.92 -21.42
C PHE A 53 -15.15 -10.75 -20.32
N ASN A 54 -16.47 -10.68 -20.18
CA ASN A 54 -17.24 -11.38 -19.14
C ASN A 54 -16.69 -11.12 -17.72
N VAL A 55 -16.42 -9.84 -17.44
CA VAL A 55 -15.92 -9.37 -16.13
C VAL A 55 -17.09 -9.11 -15.16
N PRO A 56 -16.88 -9.18 -13.83
CA PRO A 56 -17.94 -8.94 -12.84
C PRO A 56 -18.65 -7.60 -13.05
N SER A 57 -19.94 -7.55 -12.74
CA SER A 57 -20.75 -6.32 -12.87
C SER A 57 -20.31 -5.18 -11.92
N SER A 58 -19.57 -5.52 -10.87
CA SER A 58 -18.91 -4.57 -9.97
C SER A 58 -17.66 -3.91 -10.57
N GLU A 59 -17.10 -4.46 -11.66
CA GLU A 59 -15.86 -3.97 -12.26
C GLU A 59 -16.09 -2.67 -13.03
N ARG A 60 -15.29 -1.64 -12.71
CA ARG A 60 -15.43 -0.30 -13.27
C ARG A 60 -14.35 -0.02 -14.31
N LEU A 61 -14.77 0.46 -15.49
CA LEU A 61 -13.82 0.87 -16.54
C LEU A 61 -13.20 2.22 -16.18
N VAL A 62 -11.86 2.26 -16.11
CA VAL A 62 -11.08 3.47 -15.84
C VAL A 62 -10.91 4.30 -17.10
N ASN A 63 -10.41 3.68 -18.16
CA ASN A 63 -10.23 4.32 -19.45
C ASN A 63 -10.01 3.29 -20.57
N TYR A 64 -10.01 3.75 -21.83
CA TYR A 64 -9.67 2.94 -22.98
C TYR A 64 -8.82 3.73 -23.99
N TYR A 65 -7.90 3.02 -24.65
CA TYR A 65 -6.94 3.60 -25.59
C TYR A 65 -6.87 2.77 -26.86
N SER A 66 -6.65 3.41 -28.00
CA SER A 66 -6.26 2.66 -29.20
C SER A 66 -4.81 2.20 -29.05
N SER A 67 -4.55 0.93 -29.33
CA SER A 67 -3.23 0.32 -29.23
C SER A 67 -3.06 -0.76 -30.28
N ALA A 68 -1.83 -1.06 -30.63
CA ALA A 68 -1.46 -2.30 -31.30
C ALA A 68 -0.95 -3.31 -30.27
N TYR A 69 -1.37 -4.57 -30.36
CA TYR A 69 -0.83 -5.66 -29.56
C TYR A 69 -0.04 -6.61 -30.46
N HIS A 70 1.16 -7.00 -30.02
CA HIS A 70 2.05 -7.84 -30.82
C HIS A 70 2.04 -9.26 -30.27
N THR A 71 1.66 -10.20 -31.13
CA THR A 71 1.85 -11.63 -30.88
C THR A 71 3.08 -12.12 -31.65
N ASN A 72 3.52 -13.35 -31.39
CA ASN A 72 4.62 -13.97 -32.11
C ASN A 72 4.39 -14.10 -33.64
N ARG A 73 3.13 -13.99 -34.09
CA ARG A 73 2.76 -14.21 -35.50
C ARG A 73 2.25 -12.96 -36.22
N PHE A 74 1.58 -12.03 -35.52
CA PHE A 74 0.98 -10.84 -36.12
C PHE A 74 0.79 -9.70 -35.10
N THR A 75 0.66 -8.49 -35.62
CA THR A 75 0.32 -7.29 -34.85
C THR A 75 -1.15 -6.96 -35.07
N SER A 76 -1.96 -7.01 -34.02
CA SER A 76 -3.39 -6.70 -34.06
C SER A 76 -3.62 -5.27 -33.60
N GLN A 77 -4.23 -4.42 -34.43
CA GLN A 77 -4.67 -3.08 -34.02
C GLN A 77 -6.03 -3.19 -33.34
N GLY A 78 -6.18 -2.62 -32.15
CA GLY A 78 -7.41 -2.75 -31.37
C GLY A 78 -7.55 -1.72 -30.27
N TRP A 79 -8.36 -2.08 -29.28
CA TRP A 79 -8.68 -1.27 -28.12
C TRP A 79 -8.13 -1.91 -26.86
N LEU A 80 -7.35 -1.14 -26.11
CA LEU A 80 -6.85 -1.44 -24.78
C LEU A 80 -7.80 -0.84 -23.75
N TYR A 81 -8.46 -1.65 -22.97
CA TYR A 81 -9.35 -1.28 -21.88
C TYR A 81 -8.61 -1.44 -20.56
N ILE A 82 -8.66 -0.42 -19.71
CA ILE A 82 -8.08 -0.45 -18.37
C ILE A 82 -9.22 -0.30 -17.39
N SER A 83 -9.40 -1.29 -16.52
CA SER A 83 -10.36 -1.28 -15.41
C SER A 83 -9.63 -1.24 -14.07
N GLU A 84 -10.36 -1.23 -12.96
CA GLU A 84 -9.77 -1.18 -11.62
C GLU A 84 -8.85 -2.38 -11.32
N ASN A 85 -9.19 -3.58 -11.82
CA ASN A 85 -8.47 -4.81 -11.55
C ASN A 85 -7.92 -5.51 -12.81
N TYR A 86 -8.31 -5.10 -14.02
CA TYR A 86 -7.93 -5.77 -15.27
C TYR A 86 -7.36 -4.82 -16.33
N LEU A 87 -6.44 -5.37 -17.13
CA LEU A 87 -6.00 -4.81 -18.40
C LEU A 87 -6.47 -5.73 -19.53
N ALA A 88 -7.35 -5.23 -20.37
CA ALA A 88 -7.98 -5.99 -21.44
C ALA A 88 -7.59 -5.43 -22.81
N PHE A 89 -7.36 -6.30 -23.79
CA PHE A 89 -7.16 -5.91 -25.18
C PHE A 89 -8.07 -6.71 -26.10
N TYR A 90 -8.79 -6.00 -26.96
CA TYR A 90 -9.66 -6.59 -27.97
C TYR A 90 -9.33 -6.03 -29.35
N SER A 91 -9.20 -6.93 -30.32
CA SER A 91 -9.10 -6.61 -31.73
C SER A 91 -9.87 -7.64 -32.54
N PHE A 92 -10.62 -7.17 -33.53
CA PHE A 92 -11.26 -8.01 -34.53
C PHE A 92 -10.91 -7.44 -35.90
N LEU A 93 -10.01 -8.11 -36.61
CA LEU A 93 -9.52 -7.66 -37.90
C LEU A 93 -9.48 -8.83 -38.88
N LEU A 94 -10.12 -8.68 -40.05
CA LEU A 94 -10.14 -9.68 -41.12
C LEU A 94 -10.62 -11.08 -40.66
N GLY A 95 -11.59 -11.15 -39.74
CA GLY A 95 -12.11 -12.41 -39.21
C GLY A 95 -11.27 -13.06 -38.12
N PHE A 96 -10.12 -12.46 -37.75
CA PHE A 96 -9.31 -12.92 -36.62
C PHE A 96 -9.63 -12.10 -35.37
N GLU A 97 -10.15 -12.79 -34.35
CA GLU A 97 -10.38 -12.23 -33.03
C GLU A 97 -9.13 -12.40 -32.16
N THR A 98 -8.62 -11.29 -31.61
CA THR A 98 -7.57 -11.28 -30.59
C THR A 98 -8.15 -10.72 -29.30
N LYS A 99 -8.32 -11.59 -28.31
CA LYS A 99 -8.84 -11.24 -26.98
C LYS A 99 -7.81 -11.56 -25.92
N LEU A 100 -7.45 -10.57 -25.11
CA LEU A 100 -6.49 -10.68 -24.02
C LEU A 100 -7.09 -10.05 -22.77
N LEU A 101 -7.04 -10.75 -21.64
CA LEU A 101 -7.45 -10.24 -20.34
C LEU A 101 -6.33 -10.56 -19.34
N LEU A 102 -5.71 -9.53 -18.80
CA LEU A 102 -4.63 -9.62 -17.82
C LEU A 102 -5.13 -9.08 -16.49
N GLU A 103 -4.92 -9.82 -15.40
CA GLU A 103 -5.18 -9.33 -14.05
C GLU A 103 -4.04 -8.42 -13.62
N LEU A 104 -4.36 -7.21 -13.13
CA LEU A 104 -3.33 -6.24 -12.75
C LEU A 104 -2.43 -6.76 -11.63
N LYS A 105 -2.97 -7.54 -10.69
CA LYS A 105 -2.19 -8.15 -9.60
C LYS A 105 -1.09 -9.12 -10.09
N ASP A 106 -1.18 -9.61 -11.32
CA ASP A 106 -0.23 -10.58 -11.89
C ASP A 106 0.88 -9.91 -12.73
N ILE A 107 0.85 -8.59 -12.83
CA ILE A 107 1.90 -7.80 -13.48
C ILE A 107 3.12 -7.70 -12.54
N GLN A 108 4.27 -8.17 -13.00
CA GLN A 108 5.53 -8.16 -12.27
C GLN A 108 6.41 -6.94 -12.60
N ASP A 109 6.43 -6.53 -13.88
CA ASP A 109 7.24 -5.39 -14.33
C ASP A 109 6.56 -4.67 -15.49
N LEU A 110 6.77 -3.36 -15.57
CA LEU A 110 6.28 -2.49 -16.63
C LEU A 110 7.46 -1.69 -17.17
N LYS A 111 7.70 -1.73 -18.48
CA LYS A 111 8.78 -0.97 -19.12
C LYS A 111 8.25 -0.10 -20.25
N LYS A 112 8.69 1.17 -20.26
CA LYS A 112 8.51 2.06 -21.41
C LYS A 112 9.52 1.67 -22.48
N GLU A 113 9.04 1.32 -23.68
CA GLU A 113 9.89 0.95 -24.81
C GLU A 113 9.59 1.83 -26.04
N LYS A 114 10.39 1.66 -27.09
CA LYS A 114 10.16 2.28 -28.40
C LYS A 114 9.63 1.23 -29.36
N SER A 115 8.67 1.58 -30.23
CA SER A 115 8.27 0.67 -31.30
C SER A 115 9.45 0.38 -32.24
N LYS A 116 9.52 -0.86 -32.74
CA LYS A 116 10.63 -1.35 -33.59
C LYS A 116 10.88 -0.53 -34.87
N ARG A 117 9.96 0.37 -35.27
CA ARG A 117 10.04 1.22 -36.46
C ARG A 117 9.68 2.70 -36.21
N GLY A 118 9.41 3.10 -34.96
CA GLY A 118 8.97 4.45 -34.62
C GLY A 118 10.11 5.36 -34.18
N VAL A 119 10.04 6.63 -34.60
CA VAL A 119 10.94 7.71 -34.13
C VAL A 119 10.58 8.15 -32.70
N PHE A 120 9.34 7.88 -32.27
CA PHE A 120 8.81 8.26 -30.96
C PHE A 120 8.75 7.07 -30.01
N SER A 121 8.79 7.36 -28.71
CA SER A 121 8.59 6.37 -27.66
C SER A 121 7.09 6.16 -27.39
N ASP A 122 6.51 5.14 -28.03
CA ASP A 122 5.07 4.90 -28.11
C ASP A 122 4.67 3.48 -27.67
N ALA A 123 5.55 2.77 -26.97
CA ALA A 123 5.32 1.38 -26.58
C ALA A 123 5.49 1.13 -25.08
N ILE A 124 4.75 0.13 -24.59
CA ILE A 124 4.82 -0.40 -23.24
C ILE A 124 4.99 -1.91 -23.34
N LYS A 125 5.93 -2.45 -22.57
CA LYS A 125 6.11 -3.89 -22.40
C LYS A 125 5.75 -4.28 -20.98
N ILE A 126 4.90 -5.30 -20.85
CA ILE A 126 4.38 -5.82 -19.59
C ILE A 126 4.95 -7.22 -19.39
N TYR A 127 5.48 -7.48 -18.21
CA TYR A 127 6.00 -8.78 -17.80
C TYR A 127 5.09 -9.36 -16.72
N MET A 128 4.56 -10.54 -16.95
CA MET A 128 3.64 -11.23 -16.03
C MET A 128 4.39 -12.18 -15.10
N LYS A 129 3.78 -12.59 -13.99
CA LYS A 129 4.33 -13.57 -13.03
C LYS A 129 4.69 -14.93 -13.67
N ASP A 130 3.92 -15.36 -14.66
CA ASP A 130 4.14 -16.60 -15.43
C ASP A 130 5.28 -16.48 -16.46
N LYS A 131 6.02 -15.36 -16.45
CA LYS A 131 7.08 -14.98 -17.39
C LYS A 131 6.59 -14.67 -18.81
N SER A 132 5.28 -14.62 -19.04
CA SER A 132 4.76 -14.14 -20.32
C SER A 132 5.03 -12.65 -20.50
N GLU A 133 5.33 -12.28 -21.74
CA GLU A 133 5.64 -10.90 -22.13
C GLU A 133 4.57 -10.37 -23.07
N HIS A 134 4.00 -9.22 -22.76
CA HIS A 134 2.98 -8.56 -23.58
C HIS A 134 3.50 -7.20 -24.06
N PHE A 135 3.54 -7.02 -25.38
CA PHE A 135 4.05 -5.79 -26.01
C PHE A 135 2.93 -5.01 -26.70
N PHE A 136 2.71 -3.79 -26.21
CA PHE A 136 1.75 -2.83 -26.74
C PHE A 136 2.47 -1.66 -27.40
N SER A 137 2.12 -1.30 -28.63
CA SER A 137 2.70 -0.16 -29.36
C SER A 137 1.63 0.74 -29.97
N ASN A 138 2.03 1.81 -30.66
CA ASN A 138 1.11 2.83 -31.20
C ASN A 138 0.29 3.53 -30.11
N LEU A 139 0.82 3.59 -28.88
CA LEU A 139 0.18 4.28 -27.76
C LEU A 139 0.51 5.77 -27.80
N PHE A 140 -0.35 6.57 -28.45
CA PHE A 140 -0.21 8.04 -28.48
C PHE A 140 -0.14 8.68 -27.09
N LYS A 141 -0.75 8.03 -26.09
CA LYS A 141 -0.76 8.45 -24.69
C LYS A 141 0.04 7.50 -23.80
N ARG A 142 1.16 6.95 -24.29
CA ARG A 142 1.98 5.96 -23.59
C ARG A 142 2.33 6.35 -22.15
N ASP A 143 2.75 7.58 -21.88
CA ASP A 143 3.10 7.98 -20.50
C ASP A 143 1.89 7.98 -19.57
N GLU A 144 0.73 8.43 -20.06
CA GLU A 144 -0.55 8.37 -19.33
C GLU A 144 -0.95 6.92 -19.04
N VAL A 145 -0.89 6.04 -20.04
CA VAL A 145 -1.20 4.61 -19.88
C VAL A 145 -0.26 3.95 -18.88
N TYR A 146 1.03 4.22 -18.98
CA TYR A 146 2.03 3.68 -18.06
C TYR A 146 1.77 4.13 -16.62
N GLU A 147 1.52 5.42 -16.40
CA GLU A 147 1.24 5.95 -15.06
C GLU A 147 -0.02 5.35 -14.45
N ILE A 148 -1.11 5.24 -15.22
CA ILE A 148 -2.36 4.62 -14.77
C ILE A 148 -2.13 3.15 -14.41
N LEU A 149 -1.41 2.39 -15.27
CA LEU A 149 -1.11 0.98 -15.00
C LEU A 149 -0.25 0.81 -13.75
N VAL A 150 0.80 1.62 -13.56
CA VAL A 150 1.64 1.56 -12.35
C VAL A 150 0.81 1.83 -11.09
N GLN A 151 -0.08 2.83 -11.12
CA GLN A 151 -0.94 3.15 -9.99
C GLN A 151 -1.93 2.02 -9.67
N LEU A 152 -2.68 1.56 -10.67
CA LEU A 152 -3.69 0.52 -10.47
C LEU A 152 -3.05 -0.82 -10.08
N THR A 153 -1.89 -1.16 -10.66
CA THR A 153 -1.12 -2.34 -10.26
C THR A 153 -0.63 -2.20 -8.82
N GLY A 154 -0.11 -1.03 -8.44
CA GLY A 154 0.31 -0.76 -7.06
C GLY A 154 -0.85 -0.87 -6.06
N LEU A 155 -2.04 -0.36 -6.39
CA LEU A 155 -3.24 -0.48 -5.58
C LEU A 155 -3.73 -1.93 -5.49
N ALA A 156 -3.75 -2.66 -6.61
CA ALA A 156 -4.12 -4.07 -6.63
C ALA A 156 -3.17 -4.90 -5.76
N MET A 157 -1.86 -4.62 -5.84
CA MET A 157 -0.84 -5.25 -5.02
C MET A 157 -0.96 -4.93 -3.53
N GLN A 158 -1.22 -3.68 -3.16
CA GLN A 158 -1.45 -3.31 -1.76
C GLN A 158 -2.64 -4.07 -1.16
N ARG A 159 -3.71 -4.26 -1.94
CA ARG A 159 -4.86 -5.07 -1.53
C ARG A 159 -4.48 -6.54 -1.35
N VAL A 160 -3.66 -7.11 -2.24
CA VAL A 160 -3.15 -8.50 -2.10
C VAL A 160 -2.27 -8.63 -0.84
N LEU A 161 -1.37 -7.68 -0.59
CA LEU A 161 -0.53 -7.72 0.61
C LEU A 161 -1.37 -7.65 1.89
N LYS A 162 -2.40 -6.81 1.91
CA LYS A 162 -3.36 -6.74 3.03
C LYS A 162 -4.12 -8.06 3.21
N SER A 163 -4.61 -8.68 2.13
CA SER A 163 -5.34 -9.96 2.23
C SER A 163 -4.44 -11.12 2.69
N THR A 164 -3.18 -11.16 2.25
CA THR A 164 -2.20 -12.18 2.70
C THR A 164 -1.76 -12.01 4.16
N ALA A 165 -1.84 -10.80 4.71
CA ALA A 165 -1.49 -10.51 6.11
C ALA A 165 -2.46 -11.18 7.11
N LEU A 166 -3.73 -11.32 6.74
CA LEU A 166 -4.77 -11.93 7.56
C LEU A 166 -4.57 -13.44 7.78
N GLU A 167 -3.74 -14.12 7.00
CA GLU A 167 -3.50 -15.56 7.14
C GLU A 167 -2.23 -15.93 7.92
N HIS A 168 -1.31 -14.98 8.10
CA HIS A 168 -0.04 -15.23 8.76
C HIS A 168 -0.02 -14.81 10.24
N ALA A 169 -1.16 -14.37 10.77
CA ALA A 169 -1.36 -14.37 12.22
C ALA A 169 -1.46 -15.84 12.67
N PRO A 170 -0.50 -16.38 13.44
CA PRO A 170 -0.57 -17.77 13.88
C PRO A 170 -1.80 -17.93 14.79
N GLY A 171 -2.85 -18.63 14.31
CA GLY A 171 -3.96 -19.11 15.15
C GLY A 171 -5.20 -18.23 15.28
N SER A 172 -5.66 -17.54 14.23
CA SER A 172 -6.88 -16.71 14.31
C SER A 172 -8.19 -17.50 14.24
N ASP A 173 -8.76 -17.84 15.39
CA ASP A 173 -10.22 -18.00 15.58
C ASP A 173 -10.67 -17.05 16.70
N VAL A 174 -10.81 -15.75 16.42
CA VAL A 174 -11.58 -14.82 17.28
C VAL A 174 -12.25 -13.75 16.42
N SER A 175 -13.58 -13.71 16.53
CA SER A 175 -14.49 -12.68 16.04
C SER A 175 -14.20 -11.30 16.64
N ILE A 176 -14.08 -10.27 15.80
CA ILE A 176 -13.93 -8.86 16.23
C ILE A 176 -15.08 -8.04 15.67
N ASP A 177 -15.95 -7.58 16.57
CA ASP A 177 -16.86 -6.44 16.37
C ASP A 177 -16.05 -5.16 16.23
N ILE A 178 -16.21 -4.46 15.10
CA ILE A 178 -15.63 -3.14 14.82
C ILE A 178 -16.76 -2.09 14.88
N LYS A 179 -16.49 -0.97 15.56
CA LYS A 179 -17.39 0.20 15.67
C LYS A 179 -17.40 1.02 14.36
N ASP A 180 -18.60 1.40 13.94
CA ASP A 180 -19.04 2.06 12.70
C ASP A 180 -18.58 3.52 12.44
N SER A 181 -17.38 3.96 12.84
CA SER A 181 -17.08 5.40 12.76
C SER A 181 -16.64 5.97 11.39
N ASP A 182 -16.57 5.17 10.31
CA ASP A 182 -16.24 5.68 8.96
C ASP A 182 -17.27 5.35 7.86
N ILE A 183 -18.43 4.76 8.20
CA ILE A 183 -19.52 4.46 7.23
C ILE A 183 -20.91 4.95 7.70
N ASP A 184 -21.04 5.65 8.82
CA ASP A 184 -22.34 6.19 9.25
C ASP A 184 -22.66 7.56 8.64
N ALA A 185 -23.09 7.53 7.38
CA ALA A 185 -24.12 8.44 6.88
C ALA A 185 -24.82 7.87 5.64
N ILE A 186 -25.44 6.69 5.75
CA ILE A 186 -26.73 6.34 5.13
C ILE A 186 -27.19 5.09 5.91
N GLN A 187 -28.01 5.28 6.95
CA GLN A 187 -28.74 4.18 7.55
C GLN A 187 -29.86 3.78 6.61
N ASP A 188 -29.85 2.50 6.22
CA ASP A 188 -30.96 1.80 5.58
C ASP A 188 -32.12 1.67 6.58
N ALA A 189 -32.99 2.66 6.56
CA ALA A 189 -34.35 2.56 7.05
C ALA A 189 -35.27 3.39 6.15
N ASP A 190 -35.23 3.14 4.83
CA ASP A 190 -36.29 3.56 3.89
C ASP A 190 -36.06 2.95 2.48
N VAL A 191 -35.86 1.62 2.39
CA VAL A 191 -36.02 0.90 1.10
C VAL A 191 -37.50 0.56 0.90
N SER A 192 -38.31 1.61 0.85
CA SER A 192 -39.56 1.60 0.11
C SER A 192 -39.87 3.03 -0.33
N SER A 193 -40.07 3.20 -1.64
CA SER A 193 -40.52 4.41 -2.34
C SER A 193 -39.51 5.53 -2.69
N ASN A 194 -39.25 5.66 -4.00
CA ASN A 194 -39.14 6.91 -4.77
C ASN A 194 -38.47 8.16 -4.13
N LYS A 195 -37.20 8.08 -3.73
CA LYS A 195 -36.40 9.29 -3.35
C LYS A 195 -35.01 9.41 -4.02
N MET A 196 -34.68 8.62 -5.04
CA MET A 196 -33.47 8.85 -5.84
C MET A 196 -33.55 10.07 -6.78
N ALA A 197 -34.73 10.68 -6.92
CA ALA A 197 -34.97 11.78 -7.87
C ALA A 197 -34.62 13.19 -7.33
N SER A 198 -34.11 13.33 -6.09
CA SER A 198 -33.92 14.66 -5.47
C SER A 198 -32.51 14.96 -4.96
N LEU A 199 -31.49 14.17 -5.31
CA LEU A 199 -30.10 14.51 -4.97
C LEU A 199 -29.60 15.69 -5.84
N PRO A 200 -28.94 16.71 -5.25
CA PRO A 200 -28.34 17.79 -6.01
C PRO A 200 -27.31 17.28 -7.02
N ALA A 201 -27.33 17.81 -8.25
CA ALA A 201 -26.44 17.39 -9.34
C ALA A 201 -24.92 17.46 -9.01
N ALA A 202 -24.53 18.20 -7.96
CA ALA A 202 -23.16 18.28 -7.46
C ALA A 202 -22.71 17.01 -6.70
N GLU A 203 -23.61 16.35 -5.96
CA GLU A 203 -23.33 15.10 -5.25
C GLU A 203 -23.32 13.91 -6.22
N ILE A 204 -24.25 13.91 -7.17
CA ILE A 204 -24.27 12.95 -8.27
C ILE A 204 -22.99 13.07 -9.11
N ARG A 205 -22.44 14.27 -9.35
CA ARG A 205 -21.13 14.47 -10.02
C ARG A 205 -19.92 13.97 -9.23
N LYS A 206 -19.98 13.97 -7.89
CA LYS A 206 -18.89 13.46 -7.04
C LYS A 206 -18.79 11.94 -7.09
N LEU A 207 -19.90 11.24 -7.24
CA LEU A 207 -19.97 9.77 -7.36
C LEU A 207 -19.40 9.20 -8.68
N MET A 208 -18.85 10.07 -9.53
CA MET A 208 -19.04 9.99 -10.96
C MET A 208 -17.94 10.61 -11.81
N GLN A 209 -16.97 11.21 -11.13
CA GLN A 209 -15.81 11.76 -11.82
C GLN A 209 -15.16 10.63 -12.63
N PRO A 210 -14.66 10.91 -13.85
CA PRO A 210 -13.85 9.94 -14.56
C PRO A 210 -12.76 9.46 -13.59
N LEU A 211 -12.59 8.15 -13.40
CA LEU A 211 -11.66 7.62 -12.39
C LEU A 211 -10.26 8.24 -12.57
N LYS A 212 -9.89 8.57 -13.82
CA LYS A 212 -8.72 9.37 -14.17
C LYS A 212 -8.64 10.75 -13.48
N THR A 213 -9.69 11.57 -13.55
CA THR A 213 -9.71 12.89 -12.89
C THR A 213 -9.66 12.74 -11.38
N ASN A 214 -10.30 11.69 -10.86
CA ASN A 214 -10.20 11.33 -9.43
C ASN A 214 -8.77 10.92 -9.07
N LEU A 215 -8.10 10.08 -9.87
CA LEU A 215 -6.70 9.67 -9.69
C LEU A 215 -5.72 10.85 -9.78
N GLU A 216 -5.93 11.77 -10.71
CA GLU A 216 -5.11 13.00 -10.82
C GLU A 216 -5.30 13.91 -9.60
N ALA A 217 -6.55 14.09 -9.15
CA ALA A 217 -6.86 14.83 -7.93
C ALA A 217 -6.25 14.15 -6.69
N GLN A 218 -6.41 12.83 -6.56
CA GLN A 218 -5.82 12.02 -5.50
C GLN A 218 -4.30 12.16 -5.48
N LYS A 219 -3.62 12.04 -6.62
CA LYS A 219 -2.16 12.20 -6.73
C LYS A 219 -1.70 13.61 -6.35
N ARG A 220 -2.47 14.63 -6.74
CA ARG A 220 -2.22 16.03 -6.37
C ARG A 220 -2.37 16.21 -4.88
N ASP A 221 -3.44 15.69 -4.30
CA ASP A 221 -3.74 15.81 -2.88
C ASP A 221 -2.75 14.99 -2.03
N GLU A 222 -2.35 13.80 -2.49
CA GLU A 222 -1.30 12.97 -1.88
C GLU A 222 0.06 13.71 -1.87
N LYS A 223 0.47 14.30 -2.99
CA LYS A 223 1.70 15.12 -3.05
C LYS A 223 1.63 16.32 -2.11
N PHE A 224 0.47 16.98 -2.05
CA PHE A 224 0.23 18.12 -1.16
C PHE A 224 0.35 17.70 0.31
N ARG A 225 -0.34 16.63 0.71
CA ARG A 225 -0.29 16.08 2.07
C ARG A 225 1.11 15.61 2.45
N ALA A 226 1.77 14.85 1.57
CA ALA A 226 3.12 14.33 1.82
C ALA A 226 4.15 15.46 2.00
N LYS A 227 4.03 16.54 1.22
CA LYS A 227 4.92 17.71 1.32
C LYS A 227 4.82 18.43 2.67
N PHE A 228 3.59 18.66 3.15
CA PHE A 228 3.34 19.44 4.36
C PHE A 228 3.05 18.59 5.60
N ARG A 229 3.13 17.25 5.49
CA ARG A 229 2.81 16.28 6.55
C ARG A 229 1.41 16.47 7.11
N LEU A 230 0.43 16.59 6.22
CA LEU A 230 -0.97 16.85 6.57
C LEU A 230 -1.78 15.55 6.70
N PRO A 231 -2.83 15.54 7.55
CA PRO A 231 -3.75 14.41 7.68
C PRO A 231 -4.38 13.94 6.36
N PRO A 232 -4.77 12.65 6.24
CA PRO A 232 -5.24 12.04 5.00
C PRO A 232 -6.53 12.64 4.44
N ASP A 233 -7.36 13.26 5.28
CA ASP A 233 -8.63 13.90 4.91
C ASP A 233 -8.47 15.30 4.28
N GLN A 234 -7.23 15.79 4.12
CA GLN A 234 -6.96 17.10 3.54
C GLN A 234 -6.82 17.02 2.01
N HIS A 235 -7.53 17.91 1.32
CA HIS A 235 -7.51 18.05 -0.12
C HIS A 235 -7.11 19.48 -0.52
N LEU A 236 -6.39 19.61 -1.63
CA LEU A 236 -5.97 20.91 -2.11
C LEU A 236 -7.17 21.66 -2.74
N ALA A 237 -7.67 22.69 -2.06
CA ALA A 237 -8.77 23.51 -2.56
C ALA A 237 -8.27 24.60 -3.54
N TYR A 238 -7.25 25.36 -3.12
CA TYR A 238 -6.66 26.45 -3.92
C TYR A 238 -5.14 26.50 -3.78
N SER A 239 -4.49 27.00 -4.84
CA SER A 239 -3.04 27.21 -4.89
C SER A 239 -2.75 28.51 -5.64
N PHE A 240 -2.06 29.45 -5.00
CA PHE A 240 -1.66 30.73 -5.60
C PHE A 240 -0.17 30.95 -5.47
N ILE A 241 0.43 31.57 -6.49
CA ILE A 241 1.77 32.14 -6.36
C ILE A 241 1.64 33.34 -5.43
N ALA A 242 2.46 33.37 -4.38
CA ALA A 242 2.40 34.40 -3.36
C ALA A 242 3.81 34.86 -2.97
N THR A 243 3.93 36.13 -2.57
CA THR A 243 5.15 36.70 -1.98
C THR A 243 4.92 36.98 -0.51
N HIS A 244 5.77 36.44 0.36
CA HIS A 244 5.77 36.68 1.79
C HIS A 244 6.95 37.60 2.18
N PRO A 245 6.71 38.86 2.58
CA PRO A 245 7.76 39.71 3.11
C PRO A 245 8.04 39.31 4.57
N ALA A 246 9.30 38.96 4.87
CA ALA A 246 9.73 38.72 6.24
C ALA A 246 11.02 39.48 6.55
N THR A 247 11.09 40.07 7.74
CA THR A 247 12.32 40.68 8.26
C THR A 247 13.24 39.59 8.78
N VAL A 248 14.42 39.45 8.17
CA VAL A 248 15.45 38.52 8.63
C VAL A 248 16.53 39.31 9.35
N SER A 249 16.77 38.94 10.60
CA SER A 249 17.94 39.38 11.35
C SER A 249 19.12 38.49 10.96
N GLU A 250 20.15 39.05 10.31
CA GLU A 250 21.40 38.32 10.07
C GLU A 250 22.13 38.00 11.38
N GLU A 251 23.11 37.10 11.29
CA GLU A 251 23.93 36.61 12.40
C GLU A 251 24.51 37.76 13.27
N ILE A 252 24.84 37.40 14.51
CA ILE A 252 25.33 38.27 15.58
C ILE A 252 26.45 39.20 15.04
N GLY A 253 26.15 40.49 14.84
CA GLY A 253 27.16 41.51 14.53
C GLY A 253 26.76 42.65 13.58
N THR A 254 25.65 42.58 12.85
CA THR A 254 25.22 43.67 11.94
C THR A 254 23.80 44.16 12.27
N GLU A 255 23.68 45.40 12.75
CA GLU A 255 22.49 45.98 13.40
C GLU A 255 21.31 46.38 12.49
N LYS A 256 21.23 45.95 11.22
CA LYS A 256 20.08 46.31 10.36
C LYS A 256 19.26 45.08 9.92
N PRO A 257 17.99 44.97 10.32
CA PRO A 257 17.10 43.93 9.81
C PRO A 257 16.91 44.13 8.30
N LYS A 258 17.13 43.05 7.54
CA LYS A 258 16.95 43.07 6.08
C LYS A 258 15.57 42.51 5.76
N LEU A 259 14.79 43.26 4.97
CA LEU A 259 13.53 42.76 4.44
C LEU A 259 13.84 41.76 3.32
N VAL A 260 13.40 40.52 3.47
CA VAL A 260 13.53 39.45 2.48
C VAL A 260 12.14 39.09 1.99
N ASN A 261 11.94 39.15 0.68
CA ASN A 261 10.70 38.73 0.05
C ASN A 261 10.84 37.29 -0.41
N TYR A 262 10.09 36.39 0.21
CA TYR A 262 10.04 34.98 -0.16
C TYR A 262 8.98 34.79 -1.24
N ALA A 263 9.39 34.54 -2.48
CA ALA A 263 8.46 34.08 -3.51
C ALA A 263 8.14 32.59 -3.29
N GLY A 264 6.87 32.23 -3.40
CA GLY A 264 6.42 30.89 -3.08
C GLY A 264 5.00 30.61 -3.53
N ILE A 265 4.45 29.53 -2.98
CA ILE A 265 3.09 29.05 -3.26
C ILE A 265 2.33 28.99 -1.96
N LEU A 266 1.19 29.68 -1.90
CA LEU A 266 0.21 29.61 -0.83
C LEU A 266 -0.90 28.62 -1.22
N ASN A 267 -1.12 27.60 -0.40
CA ASN A 267 -2.14 26.57 -0.62
C ASN A 267 -3.17 26.57 0.50
N LEU A 268 -4.43 26.33 0.17
CA LEU A 268 -5.55 26.22 1.10
C LEU A 268 -6.18 24.83 1.02
N SER A 269 -6.42 24.21 2.17
CA SER A 269 -7.26 23.02 2.36
C SER A 269 -8.43 23.30 3.31
N GLU A 270 -9.19 22.28 3.66
CA GLU A 270 -10.33 22.32 4.57
C GLU A 270 -9.97 22.82 5.97
N ALA A 271 -8.78 22.45 6.46
CA ALA A 271 -8.32 22.79 7.81
C ALA A 271 -6.95 23.47 7.87
N TYR A 272 -6.22 23.62 6.76
CA TYR A 272 -4.87 24.18 6.77
C TYR A 272 -4.65 25.24 5.69
N LEU A 273 -3.84 26.23 6.03
CA LEU A 273 -3.23 27.15 5.09
C LEU A 273 -1.71 26.91 5.12
N THR A 274 -1.11 26.62 3.96
CA THR A 274 0.32 26.31 3.88
C THR A 274 1.02 27.22 2.91
N PHE A 275 2.26 27.57 3.21
CA PHE A 275 3.10 28.36 2.33
C PHE A 275 4.48 27.69 2.22
N ASN A 276 5.01 27.59 1.00
CA ASN A 276 6.39 27.18 0.78
C ASN A 276 7.06 28.11 -0.23
N SER A 277 8.28 28.53 0.04
CA SER A 277 9.08 29.27 -0.92
C SER A 277 9.54 28.37 -2.08
N THR A 278 9.77 28.98 -3.24
CA THR A 278 10.28 28.33 -4.46
C THR A 278 11.73 28.70 -4.78
N ASP A 279 12.26 29.75 -4.13
CA ASP A 279 13.59 30.27 -4.42
C ASP A 279 14.69 29.44 -3.76
N GLN A 280 15.66 28.98 -4.57
CA GLN A 280 16.74 28.05 -4.16
C GLN A 280 17.69 28.60 -3.07
N GLY A 281 17.60 29.88 -2.73
CA GLY A 281 18.43 30.55 -1.73
C GLY A 281 17.72 30.94 -0.42
N ALA A 282 16.39 30.82 -0.33
CA ALA A 282 15.60 31.33 0.79
C ALA A 282 14.47 30.35 1.16
N TYR A 283 14.82 29.20 1.75
CA TYR A 283 13.82 28.20 2.17
C TYR A 283 12.97 28.71 3.32
N PHE A 284 11.66 28.81 3.11
CA PHE A 284 10.67 29.17 4.13
C PHE A 284 9.43 28.31 3.92
N GLU A 285 9.03 27.60 4.97
CA GLU A 285 7.84 26.75 4.97
C GLU A 285 7.01 27.05 6.22
N ALA A 286 5.72 27.27 6.03
CA ALA A 286 4.78 27.46 7.13
C ALA A 286 3.54 26.59 6.90
N VAL A 287 3.15 25.83 7.92
CA VAL A 287 1.89 25.09 7.95
C VAL A 287 1.06 25.70 9.06
N MET A 288 -0.02 26.38 8.68
CA MET A 288 -0.90 27.10 9.60
C MET A 288 -2.25 26.38 9.65
N PRO A 289 -2.52 25.58 10.68
CA PRO A 289 -3.86 25.06 10.88
C PRO A 289 -4.82 26.24 11.09
N LEU A 290 -5.96 26.22 10.42
CA LEU A 290 -6.90 27.33 10.40
C LEU A 290 -7.47 27.65 11.80
N TYR A 291 -7.55 26.66 12.70
CA TYR A 291 -7.90 26.87 14.11
C TYR A 291 -6.82 27.62 14.92
N THR A 292 -5.63 27.84 14.37
CA THR A 292 -4.61 28.72 14.98
C THR A 292 -4.73 30.17 14.49
N ILE A 293 -5.51 30.44 13.44
CA ILE A 293 -5.68 31.78 12.87
C ILE A 293 -6.77 32.52 13.65
N ARG A 294 -6.41 33.66 14.26
CA ARG A 294 -7.35 34.49 15.02
C ARG A 294 -8.00 35.56 14.18
N ARG A 295 -7.26 36.13 13.23
CA ARG A 295 -7.72 37.23 12.39
C ARG A 295 -7.11 37.14 11.00
N VAL A 296 -7.93 37.44 10.00
CA VAL A 296 -7.51 37.65 8.61
C VAL A 296 -7.96 39.03 8.20
N GLU A 297 -7.03 39.84 7.69
CA GLU A 297 -7.26 41.19 7.20
C GLU A 297 -6.94 41.25 5.71
N LYS A 298 -7.81 41.91 4.94
CA LYS A 298 -7.52 42.25 3.55
C LYS A 298 -6.69 43.54 3.55
N LEU A 299 -5.51 43.51 2.94
CA LEU A 299 -4.71 44.70 2.70
C LEU A 299 -4.95 45.17 1.27
N THR A 300 -5.34 46.44 1.12
CA THR A 300 -5.46 47.13 -0.17
C THR A 300 -4.24 48.02 -0.35
N ASP A 301 -3.20 47.52 -1.02
CA ASP A 301 -2.10 48.36 -1.49
C ASP A 301 -2.32 48.78 -2.95
N GLU A 302 -1.86 49.99 -3.29
CA GLU A 302 -2.05 50.58 -4.61
C GLU A 302 -1.34 49.76 -5.71
N THR A 303 -2.10 49.46 -6.78
CA THR A 303 -1.75 48.73 -8.02
C THR A 303 -1.66 47.19 -7.94
N ASN A 304 -2.73 46.52 -8.36
CA ASN A 304 -2.82 45.13 -8.86
C ASN A 304 -2.33 43.95 -7.98
N ALA A 305 -2.12 44.11 -6.67
CA ALA A 305 -1.76 42.99 -5.77
C ALA A 305 -2.84 42.73 -4.71
N TYR A 306 -3.47 41.54 -4.75
CA TYR A 306 -4.39 41.11 -3.68
C TYR A 306 -3.61 40.61 -2.48
N SER A 307 -3.71 41.30 -1.34
CA SER A 307 -2.89 40.99 -0.17
C SER A 307 -3.73 40.57 1.03
N ILE A 308 -3.29 39.53 1.73
CA ILE A 308 -3.91 39.07 2.98
C ILE A 308 -2.91 39.14 4.12
N LYS A 309 -3.35 39.61 5.29
CA LYS A 309 -2.60 39.59 6.53
C LYS A 309 -3.27 38.62 7.50
N ILE A 310 -2.46 37.75 8.08
CA ILE A 310 -2.90 36.68 8.99
C ILE A 310 -2.29 36.95 10.36
N VAL A 311 -3.12 36.95 11.40
CA VAL A 311 -2.70 37.02 12.79
C VAL A 311 -3.04 35.70 13.46
N ASN A 312 -2.01 35.01 13.94
CA ASN A 312 -2.16 33.69 14.57
C ASN A 312 -2.44 33.77 16.08
N TRP A 313 -2.56 32.61 16.70
CA TRP A 313 -2.87 32.45 18.13
C TRP A 313 -1.86 33.15 19.05
N HIS A 314 -0.59 33.18 18.64
CA HIS A 314 0.52 33.79 19.38
C HIS A 314 0.76 35.26 19.01
N GLN A 315 -0.18 35.90 18.30
CA GLN A 315 -0.10 37.29 17.83
C GLN A 315 1.02 37.55 16.82
N SER A 316 1.57 36.51 16.20
CA SER A 316 2.49 36.70 15.08
C SER A 316 1.70 37.07 13.83
N GLU A 317 2.23 38.04 13.10
CA GLU A 317 1.63 38.53 11.86
C GLU A 317 2.36 37.94 10.65
N SER A 318 1.62 37.55 9.62
CA SER A 318 2.18 37.08 8.35
C SER A 318 1.38 37.67 7.19
N VAL A 319 2.08 38.35 6.28
CA VAL A 319 1.47 38.98 5.10
C VAL A 319 1.78 38.14 3.87
N PHE A 320 0.79 37.96 3.00
CA PHE A 320 0.96 37.27 1.72
C PHE A 320 0.37 38.12 0.60
N HIS A 321 1.21 38.49 -0.36
CA HIS A 321 0.81 39.17 -1.59
C HIS A 321 0.53 38.12 -2.66
N LEU A 322 -0.74 37.96 -3.04
CA LEU A 322 -1.22 36.92 -3.94
C LEU A 322 -1.22 37.42 -5.38
N ASN A 323 -0.66 36.61 -6.28
CA ASN A 323 -0.82 36.76 -7.72
C ASN A 323 -2.07 35.98 -8.14
N ALA A 324 -3.23 36.63 -8.05
CA ALA A 324 -4.54 36.09 -8.38
C ALA A 324 -5.34 37.11 -9.21
N ASP A 325 -6.29 36.62 -10.01
CA ASP A 325 -7.30 37.47 -10.62
C ASP A 325 -8.43 37.80 -9.62
N GLU A 326 -9.27 38.79 -9.94
CA GLU A 326 -10.33 39.25 -9.04
C GLU A 326 -11.28 38.11 -8.65
N LYS A 327 -11.65 37.29 -9.63
CA LYS A 327 -12.55 36.14 -9.42
C LYS A 327 -11.93 35.09 -8.51
N GLY A 328 -10.69 34.67 -8.79
CA GLY A 328 -9.98 33.69 -7.98
C GLY A 328 -9.74 34.17 -6.56
N TYR A 329 -9.44 35.45 -6.36
CA TYR A 329 -9.31 36.04 -5.03
C TYR A 329 -10.63 36.03 -4.24
N GLN A 330 -11.75 36.38 -4.88
CA GLN A 330 -13.06 36.37 -4.23
C GLN A 330 -13.48 34.94 -3.82
N GLU A 331 -13.31 33.96 -4.70
CA GLU A 331 -13.61 32.55 -4.44
C GLU A 331 -12.72 31.97 -3.31
N PHE A 332 -11.43 32.27 -3.35
CA PHE A 332 -10.48 31.93 -2.29
C PHE A 332 -10.89 32.52 -0.94
N SER A 333 -11.18 33.83 -0.89
CA SER A 333 -11.55 34.52 0.34
C SER A 333 -12.85 34.00 0.93
N ALA A 334 -13.84 33.68 0.08
CA ALA A 334 -15.09 33.06 0.51
C ALA A 334 -14.85 31.67 1.11
N THR A 335 -14.02 30.85 0.44
CA THR A 335 -13.68 29.50 0.90
C THR A 335 -12.90 29.54 2.22
N LEU A 336 -11.88 30.39 2.31
CA LEU A 336 -11.09 30.57 3.54
C LEU A 336 -11.99 30.99 4.72
N THR A 337 -12.92 31.91 4.48
CA THR A 337 -13.87 32.36 5.51
C THR A 337 -14.79 31.23 5.96
N ASN A 338 -15.30 30.42 5.04
CA ASN A 338 -16.13 29.27 5.37
C ASN A 338 -15.34 28.22 6.17
N ASN A 339 -14.13 27.90 5.73
CA ASN A 339 -13.26 26.95 6.40
C ASN A 339 -12.90 27.44 7.82
N LEU A 340 -12.52 28.70 8.00
CA LEU A 340 -12.25 29.29 9.33
C LEU A 340 -13.45 29.14 10.28
N LYS A 341 -14.69 29.37 9.80
CA LYS A 341 -15.91 29.19 10.61
C LYS A 341 -16.08 27.74 11.07
N ASN A 342 -15.80 26.77 10.20
CA ASN A 342 -15.89 25.35 10.53
C ASN A 342 -14.88 24.91 11.60
N GLN A 343 -13.77 25.65 11.75
CA GLN A 343 -12.69 25.34 12.67
C GLN A 343 -12.84 25.96 14.07
N ILE A 344 -13.87 26.80 14.31
CA ILE A 344 -14.10 27.49 15.59
C ILE A 344 -14.22 26.50 16.77
N LYS A 345 -14.83 25.33 16.56
CA LYS A 345 -14.98 24.29 17.59
C LYS A 345 -13.62 23.83 18.14
N HIS A 346 -12.62 23.72 17.27
CA HIS A 346 -11.27 23.28 17.63
C HIS A 346 -10.46 24.36 18.36
N MET A 347 -10.77 25.65 18.14
CA MET A 347 -10.09 26.74 18.85
C MET A 347 -10.25 26.68 20.38
N ARG A 348 -11.34 26.08 20.87
CA ARG A 348 -11.56 25.88 22.32
C ARG A 348 -10.58 24.87 22.92
N MET A 349 -10.20 23.85 22.13
CA MET A 349 -9.27 22.79 22.55
C MET A 349 -7.81 23.26 22.60
N MET A 350 -7.47 24.35 21.90
CA MET A 350 -6.10 24.90 21.83
C MET A 350 -5.49 25.19 23.19
N LYS A 351 -6.25 25.80 24.12
CA LYS A 351 -5.69 26.20 25.42
C LYS A 351 -5.17 25.00 26.22
N GLN A 352 -5.93 23.91 26.24
CA GLN A 352 -5.55 22.69 26.95
C GLN A 352 -4.42 21.98 26.23
N PHE A 353 -4.47 21.90 24.90
CA PHE A 353 -3.40 21.26 24.13
C PHE A 353 -2.04 21.95 24.31
N LEU A 354 -2.01 23.29 24.29
CA LEU A 354 -0.77 24.06 24.42
C LEU A 354 -0.05 23.87 25.77
N THR A 355 -0.75 23.45 26.83
CA THR A 355 -0.08 23.14 28.12
C THR A 355 0.80 21.89 28.03
N THR A 356 0.57 21.04 27.02
CA THR A 356 1.38 19.84 26.74
C THR A 356 2.61 20.14 25.89
N CYS A 357 2.75 21.37 25.36
CA CYS A 357 3.88 21.77 24.51
C CYS A 357 5.02 22.38 25.37
N ALA A 358 6.21 21.79 25.28
CA ALA A 358 7.39 22.25 26.00
C ALA A 358 7.87 23.64 25.55
N SER A 359 7.67 23.99 24.28
CA SER A 359 8.04 25.30 23.72
C SER A 359 7.34 26.47 24.42
N GLU A 360 6.09 26.30 24.88
CA GLU A 360 5.36 27.33 25.63
C GLU A 360 6.02 27.60 26.97
N ALA A 361 6.48 26.56 27.66
CA ALA A 361 7.16 26.69 28.94
C ALA A 361 8.56 27.31 28.82
N VAL A 362 9.28 26.97 27.75
CA VAL A 362 10.59 27.57 27.43
C VAL A 362 10.46 29.08 27.20
N LEU A 363 9.39 29.54 26.55
CA LEU A 363 9.15 30.97 26.35
C LEU A 363 8.56 31.68 27.57
N ALA A 364 7.81 30.96 28.40
CA ALA A 364 7.32 31.48 29.68
C ALA A 364 8.42 31.55 30.77
N ASP A 365 9.67 31.22 30.43
CA ASP A 365 10.82 31.21 31.36
C ASP A 365 10.58 30.38 32.62
N LYS A 366 9.81 29.30 32.47
CA LYS A 366 9.57 28.35 33.56
C LYS A 366 10.86 27.68 34.02
N THR A 367 10.95 27.43 35.31
CA THR A 367 12.06 26.69 35.94
C THR A 367 12.12 25.25 35.43
N TYR A 368 13.26 24.57 35.65
CA TYR A 368 13.39 23.17 35.23
C TYR A 368 12.37 22.27 35.93
N GLU A 369 12.07 22.54 37.20
CA GLU A 369 11.06 21.85 37.98
C GLU A 369 9.66 22.02 37.37
N GLU A 370 9.30 23.25 36.97
CA GLU A 370 8.01 23.52 36.33
C GLU A 370 7.91 22.93 34.91
N MET A 371 9.02 22.85 34.17
CA MET A 371 9.05 22.16 32.88
C MET A 371 8.87 20.64 33.00
N ASN A 372 9.23 20.06 34.14
CA ASN A 372 9.06 18.63 34.41
C ASN A 372 7.59 18.26 34.73
N LEU A 373 6.74 19.25 35.05
CA LEU A 373 5.30 19.05 35.23
C LEU A 373 4.54 18.88 33.91
N ILE A 374 5.14 19.31 32.79
CA ILE A 374 4.55 19.13 31.46
C ILE A 374 4.77 17.67 31.05
N PRO A 375 3.74 16.98 30.52
CA PRO A 375 3.88 15.62 30.04
C PRO A 375 5.13 15.43 29.17
N GLY A 376 5.82 14.30 29.36
CA GLY A 376 7.02 13.96 28.63
C GLY A 376 7.36 12.48 28.80
N GLY A 377 8.48 12.06 28.21
CA GLY A 377 8.87 10.66 28.18
C GLY A 377 9.60 10.16 29.42
N LEU A 378 9.97 8.89 29.38
CA LEU A 378 10.67 8.15 30.43
C LEU A 378 12.00 8.80 30.82
N GLY A 379 12.61 9.62 29.96
CA GLY A 379 13.83 10.37 30.29
C GLY A 379 13.66 11.43 31.38
N LEU A 380 12.43 11.82 31.71
CA LEU A 380 12.16 12.68 32.87
C LEU A 380 12.30 11.93 34.20
N THR A 381 11.93 10.65 34.23
CA THR A 381 11.98 9.79 35.42
C THR A 381 13.31 9.03 35.54
N PHE A 382 13.86 8.57 34.41
CA PHE A 382 15.03 7.67 34.35
C PHE A 382 16.31 8.32 33.81
N ASP A 383 16.31 9.66 33.70
CA ASP A 383 17.32 10.48 33.04
C ASP A 383 17.44 10.26 31.52
N PHE A 384 17.66 11.35 30.79
CA PHE A 384 17.95 11.26 29.37
C PHE A 384 19.33 10.65 29.09
N PRO A 385 19.49 9.87 28.00
CA PRO A 385 20.79 9.35 27.57
C PRO A 385 21.84 10.45 27.32
N GLY A 386 23.04 10.23 27.88
CA GLY A 386 24.22 11.10 27.73
C GLY A 386 24.34 12.20 28.80
N ASP A 387 25.55 12.77 28.94
CA ASP A 387 25.83 13.84 29.92
C ASP A 387 25.36 15.21 29.40
N PRO A 388 24.41 15.89 30.08
CA PRO A 388 23.89 17.20 29.66
C PRO A 388 24.95 18.29 29.47
N LYS A 389 26.05 18.24 30.24
CA LYS A 389 27.16 19.21 30.13
C LYS A 389 27.95 18.99 28.85
N LYS A 390 28.31 17.73 28.56
CA LYS A 390 29.02 17.36 27.32
C LYS A 390 28.17 17.64 26.08
N LEU A 391 26.86 17.46 26.20
CA LEU A 391 25.90 17.71 25.13
C LEU A 391 25.53 19.19 24.94
N LYS A 392 26.04 20.09 25.79
CA LYS A 392 25.79 21.54 25.73
C LYS A 392 24.29 21.90 25.72
N GLU A 393 23.48 21.17 26.48
CA GLU A 393 22.01 21.30 26.51
C GLU A 393 21.53 22.74 26.77
N LYS A 394 22.18 23.44 27.72
CA LYS A 394 21.83 24.85 28.03
C LYS A 394 22.04 25.79 26.85
N SER A 395 23.12 25.62 26.09
CA SER A 395 23.42 26.45 24.93
C SER A 395 22.45 26.19 23.78
N LYS A 396 22.15 24.91 23.53
CA LYS A 396 21.14 24.51 22.53
C LYS A 396 19.76 25.07 22.88
N MET A 397 19.35 24.98 24.16
CA MET A 397 18.07 25.50 24.62
C MET A 397 17.93 27.01 24.37
N LYS A 398 18.99 27.80 24.60
CA LYS A 398 18.98 29.25 24.30
C LYS A 398 18.79 29.55 22.81
N LEU A 399 19.42 28.77 21.92
CA LEU A 399 19.27 28.93 20.48
C LEU A 399 17.83 28.62 20.02
N TRP A 400 17.24 27.55 20.54
CA TRP A 400 15.85 27.17 20.28
C TRP A 400 14.85 28.18 20.84
N LYS A 401 15.08 28.68 22.05
CA LYS A 401 14.27 29.75 22.64
C LYS A 401 14.21 30.98 21.72
N LYS A 402 15.38 31.43 21.24
CA LYS A 402 15.47 32.56 20.29
C LYS A 402 14.69 32.26 19.00
N TYR A 403 14.84 31.05 18.46
CA TYR A 403 14.10 30.63 17.28
C TYR A 403 12.58 30.70 17.48
N PHE A 404 12.07 30.20 18.61
CA PHE A 404 10.63 30.21 18.91
C PHE A 404 10.05 31.62 19.09
N GLN A 405 10.86 32.59 19.51
CA GLN A 405 10.46 33.99 19.59
C GLN A 405 10.37 34.64 18.21
N GLU A 406 11.28 34.31 17.31
CA GLU A 406 11.40 34.93 15.98
C GLU A 406 10.46 34.30 14.93
N HIS A 407 10.23 32.99 15.00
CA HIS A 407 9.58 32.23 13.92
C HIS A 407 8.38 31.41 14.39
N GLY A 408 7.82 31.70 15.57
CA GLY A 408 6.68 30.96 16.11
C GLY A 408 7.07 29.61 16.74
N ARG A 409 6.07 28.86 17.19
CA ARG A 409 6.26 27.66 18.04
C ARG A 409 5.09 26.69 17.89
N ASN A 410 5.29 25.43 18.28
CA ASN A 410 4.28 24.37 18.16
C ASN A 410 3.53 24.37 16.81
N LEU A 411 2.23 24.65 16.82
CA LEU A 411 1.33 24.63 15.67
C LEU A 411 1.44 25.88 14.79
N THR A 412 2.19 26.91 15.20
CA THR A 412 2.36 28.18 14.47
C THR A 412 3.80 28.43 14.00
N ILE A 413 4.66 27.41 14.11
CA ILE A 413 6.07 27.53 13.75
C ILE A 413 6.26 27.62 12.23
N ALA A 414 7.11 28.55 11.81
CA ALA A 414 7.65 28.61 10.46
C ALA A 414 9.04 27.96 10.43
N LYS A 415 9.29 27.12 9.43
CA LYS A 415 10.58 26.46 9.19
C LYS A 415 11.40 27.29 8.21
N THR A 416 12.55 27.77 8.68
CA THR A 416 13.54 28.51 7.88
C THR A 416 14.80 27.66 7.70
N PRO A 417 15.82 28.08 6.91
CA PRO A 417 17.05 27.28 6.78
C PRO A 417 17.76 27.12 8.14
N ARG A 418 17.55 28.08 9.06
CA ARG A 418 18.06 28.03 10.43
C ARG A 418 17.42 26.92 11.26
N PHE A 419 16.15 26.56 11.00
CA PHE A 419 15.48 25.42 11.65
C PHE A 419 16.24 24.12 11.42
N ALA A 420 16.51 23.81 10.14
CA ALA A 420 17.26 22.62 9.76
C ALA A 420 18.69 22.63 10.33
N LYS A 421 19.36 23.80 10.33
CA LYS A 421 20.69 23.96 10.97
C LYS A 421 20.64 23.62 12.46
N LEU A 422 19.64 24.09 13.21
CA LEU A 422 19.50 23.80 14.64
C LEU A 422 19.29 22.31 14.92
N ILE A 423 18.54 21.61 14.07
CA ILE A 423 18.34 20.15 14.16
C ILE A 423 19.66 19.41 13.88
N ARG A 424 20.47 19.87 12.92
CA ARG A 424 21.78 19.31 12.58
C ARG A 424 22.85 19.55 13.64
N VAL A 425 22.76 20.64 14.41
CA VAL A 425 23.57 20.84 15.64
C VAL A 425 23.09 19.91 16.75
N GLY A 426 21.77 19.80 16.90
CA GLY A 426 21.09 18.81 17.70
C GLY A 426 20.09 19.36 18.68
N LEU A 427 19.02 18.58 18.88
CA LEU A 427 17.91 18.99 19.71
C LEU A 427 18.27 18.87 21.20
N PRO A 428 17.84 19.84 22.02
CA PRO A 428 17.76 19.65 23.47
C PRO A 428 16.83 18.48 23.78
N ASN A 429 17.22 17.63 24.73
CA ASN A 429 16.49 16.43 25.12
C ASN A 429 15.01 16.74 25.42
N ARG A 430 14.75 17.84 26.15
CA ARG A 430 13.40 18.26 26.55
C ARG A 430 12.49 18.67 25.37
N LEU A 431 13.08 19.10 24.25
CA LEU A 431 12.35 19.56 23.06
C LEU A 431 12.17 18.47 22.00
N ARG A 432 12.88 17.33 22.10
CA ARG A 432 12.81 16.27 21.07
C ARG A 432 11.39 15.80 20.82
N GLY A 433 10.63 15.50 21.88
CA GLY A 433 9.25 15.03 21.74
C GLY A 433 8.40 15.97 20.87
N GLU A 434 8.31 17.25 21.25
CA GLU A 434 7.51 18.23 20.49
C GLU A 434 8.07 18.48 19.09
N VAL A 435 9.39 18.64 18.93
CA VAL A 435 9.98 18.96 17.62
C VAL A 435 9.84 17.77 16.65
N TRP A 436 9.95 16.53 17.13
CA TRP A 436 9.68 15.35 16.33
C TRP A 436 8.22 15.29 15.89
N GLU A 437 7.25 15.59 16.77
CA GLU A 437 5.83 15.67 16.38
C GLU A 437 5.55 16.75 15.32
N ILE A 438 6.21 17.92 15.45
CA ILE A 438 6.11 19.01 14.47
C ILE A 438 6.68 18.58 13.11
N CYS A 439 7.82 17.90 13.12
CA CYS A 439 8.50 17.49 11.91
C CYS A 439 7.80 16.32 11.21
N SER A 440 7.26 15.37 11.97
CA SER A 440 6.52 14.22 11.45
C SER A 440 5.11 14.58 10.98
N GLY A 441 4.48 15.59 11.59
CA GLY A 441 3.06 15.91 11.41
C GLY A 441 2.15 15.27 12.48
N ALA A 442 2.69 14.42 13.36
CA ALA A 442 1.92 13.77 14.43
C ALA A 442 1.27 14.77 15.40
N ILE A 443 1.81 15.98 15.51
CA ILE A 443 1.22 17.05 16.34
C ILE A 443 -0.21 17.39 15.87
N PHE A 444 -0.50 17.27 14.58
CA PHE A 444 -1.82 17.55 14.00
C PHE A 444 -2.82 16.44 14.35
N GLU A 445 -2.40 15.18 14.22
CA GLU A 445 -3.21 14.02 14.62
C GLU A 445 -3.53 14.03 16.10
N ARG A 446 -2.53 14.29 16.96
CA ARG A 446 -2.74 14.39 18.40
C ARG A 446 -3.67 15.54 18.77
N PHE A 447 -3.53 16.70 18.13
CA PHE A 447 -4.40 17.83 18.39
C PHE A 447 -5.88 17.53 18.07
N ARG A 448 -6.13 16.86 16.93
CA ARG A 448 -7.49 16.54 16.46
C ARG A 448 -8.14 15.43 17.30
N ASN A 449 -7.35 14.49 17.78
CA ASN A 449 -7.80 13.27 18.43
C ASN A 449 -7.47 13.23 19.94
N GLN A 450 -7.53 14.39 20.62
CA GLN A 450 -7.26 14.48 22.05
C GLN A 450 -8.09 13.47 22.86
N GLY A 451 -7.43 12.69 23.70
CA GLY A 451 -8.07 11.65 24.52
C GLY A 451 -8.46 10.38 23.76
N LEU A 452 -8.08 10.21 22.49
CA LEU A 452 -8.29 8.94 21.77
C LEU A 452 -7.46 7.80 22.39
N TYR A 453 -6.21 8.05 22.75
CA TYR A 453 -5.32 7.06 23.35
C TYR A 453 -5.92 6.44 24.63
N ASP A 454 -6.36 7.28 25.56
CA ASP A 454 -6.96 6.82 26.81
C ASP A 454 -8.26 6.05 26.57
N ARG A 455 -9.12 6.53 25.64
CA ARG A 455 -10.35 5.82 25.25
C ARG A 455 -10.06 4.42 24.70
N ILE A 456 -9.08 4.27 23.82
CA ILE A 456 -8.72 2.96 23.25
C ILE A 456 -8.27 2.00 24.36
N LEU A 457 -7.45 2.47 25.30
CA LEU A 457 -6.99 1.66 26.42
C LEU A 457 -8.13 1.25 27.35
N GLU A 458 -9.06 2.16 27.65
CA GLU A 458 -10.22 1.89 28.50
C GLU A 458 -11.17 0.88 27.85
N GLU A 459 -11.50 1.08 26.57
CA GLU A 459 -12.43 0.22 25.83
C GLU A 459 -11.89 -1.22 25.64
N ASN A 460 -10.57 -1.40 25.59
CA ASN A 460 -9.93 -2.69 25.30
C ASN A 460 -9.20 -3.32 26.51
N LYS A 461 -9.37 -2.79 27.72
CA LYS A 461 -8.64 -3.22 28.93
C LYS A 461 -8.75 -4.72 29.26
N ASN A 462 -9.88 -5.35 28.91
CA ASN A 462 -10.17 -6.75 29.19
C ASN A 462 -10.18 -7.63 27.93
N ARG A 463 -9.73 -7.09 26.78
CA ARG A 463 -9.69 -7.82 25.51
C ARG A 463 -8.28 -8.32 25.25
N SER A 464 -8.15 -9.55 24.77
CA SER A 464 -6.89 -10.13 24.31
C SER A 464 -6.86 -10.16 22.77
N SER A 465 -5.65 -10.11 22.21
CA SER A 465 -5.40 -10.30 20.78
C SER A 465 -4.03 -10.96 20.60
N LEU A 466 -3.80 -11.58 19.45
CA LEU A 466 -2.51 -12.18 19.10
C LEU A 466 -1.37 -11.15 19.17
N SER A 467 -1.64 -9.93 18.69
CA SER A 467 -0.70 -8.80 18.79
C SER A 467 -0.26 -8.54 20.23
N LEU A 468 -1.16 -8.67 21.21
CA LEU A 468 -0.80 -8.51 22.63
C LEU A 468 0.14 -9.61 23.12
N GLU A 469 -0.08 -10.85 22.71
CA GLU A 469 0.83 -11.96 23.08
C GLU A 469 2.23 -11.78 22.47
N GLU A 470 2.31 -11.30 21.24
CA GLU A 470 3.58 -10.98 20.58
C GLU A 470 4.29 -9.80 21.25
N ILE A 471 3.54 -8.76 21.61
CA ILE A 471 4.05 -7.63 22.39
C ILE A 471 4.67 -8.16 23.69
N GLU A 472 3.97 -8.99 24.48
CA GLU A 472 4.51 -9.51 25.75
C GLU A 472 5.84 -10.25 25.60
N LYS A 473 6.01 -11.02 24.52
CA LYS A 473 7.27 -11.73 24.21
C LYS A 473 8.41 -10.74 23.94
N ASP A 474 8.11 -9.57 23.39
CA ASP A 474 9.09 -8.60 22.92
C ASP A 474 9.42 -7.51 23.95
N LEU A 475 8.53 -7.24 24.90
CA LEU A 475 8.70 -6.20 25.91
C LEU A 475 10.03 -6.32 26.68
N ASN A 476 10.39 -7.50 27.17
CA ASN A 476 11.58 -7.69 28.01
C ASN A 476 12.91 -7.65 27.22
N ARG A 477 12.85 -7.77 25.89
CA ARG A 477 14.03 -7.63 25.00
C ARG A 477 14.12 -6.25 24.34
N SER A 478 13.24 -5.32 24.71
CA SER A 478 13.18 -3.97 24.13
C SER A 478 14.17 -3.03 24.79
N LEU A 479 15.26 -2.69 24.09
CA LEU A 479 16.27 -1.71 24.52
C LEU A 479 16.82 -1.95 25.95
N PRO A 480 17.33 -3.17 26.24
CA PRO A 480 17.70 -3.58 27.61
C PRO A 480 18.78 -2.71 28.26
N GLU A 481 19.56 -1.98 27.47
CA GLU A 481 20.59 -1.05 27.93
C GLU A 481 20.03 0.21 28.63
N TYR A 482 18.76 0.55 28.40
CA TYR A 482 18.15 1.73 29.02
C TYR A 482 17.42 1.37 30.32
N LYS A 483 17.72 2.11 31.39
CA LYS A 483 17.29 1.80 32.77
C LYS A 483 15.78 1.60 32.93
N ALA A 484 14.97 2.34 32.18
CA ALA A 484 13.51 2.27 32.31
C ALA A 484 12.95 0.89 31.93
N TYR A 485 13.58 0.18 30.98
CA TYR A 485 13.13 -1.13 30.51
C TYR A 485 13.61 -2.30 31.37
N GLN A 486 14.33 -2.00 32.45
CA GLN A 486 14.63 -2.94 33.53
C GLN A 486 13.61 -2.83 34.68
N GLN A 487 12.67 -1.87 34.58
CA GLN A 487 11.67 -1.57 35.60
C GLN A 487 10.25 -1.80 35.05
N PRO A 488 9.29 -2.23 35.89
CA PRO A 488 7.91 -2.43 35.46
C PRO A 488 7.27 -1.15 34.87
N GLU A 489 7.64 0.03 35.37
CA GLU A 489 7.08 1.30 34.90
C GLU A 489 7.35 1.53 33.39
N GLY A 490 8.60 1.41 32.95
CA GLY A 490 8.96 1.60 31.54
C GLY A 490 8.39 0.50 30.64
N ILE A 491 8.42 -0.75 31.11
CA ILE A 491 7.81 -1.90 30.39
C ILE A 491 6.30 -1.71 30.23
N ASN A 492 5.61 -1.28 31.30
CA ASN A 492 4.16 -1.04 31.27
C ASN A 492 3.80 0.13 30.35
N SER A 493 4.64 1.17 30.29
CA SER A 493 4.46 2.29 29.37
C SER A 493 4.56 1.84 27.91
N LEU A 494 5.60 1.05 27.58
CA LEU A 494 5.78 0.47 26.25
C LEU A 494 4.61 -0.45 25.87
N ARG A 495 4.16 -1.30 26.82
CA ARG A 495 2.99 -2.16 26.64
C ARG A 495 1.77 -1.34 26.23
N ARG A 496 1.39 -0.33 27.02
CA ARG A 496 0.18 0.47 26.76
C ARG A 496 0.22 1.12 25.37
N VAL A 497 1.35 1.70 24.97
CA VAL A 497 1.46 2.36 23.66
C VAL A 497 1.33 1.37 22.51
N LEU A 498 2.04 0.24 22.55
CA LEU A 498 1.97 -0.79 21.52
C LEU A 498 0.59 -1.45 21.47
N SER A 499 -0.01 -1.74 22.63
CA SER A 499 -1.36 -2.26 22.74
C SER A 499 -2.37 -1.30 22.12
N ALA A 500 -2.35 -0.02 22.50
CA ALA A 500 -3.25 0.98 21.96
C ALA A 500 -3.11 1.11 20.45
N TYR A 501 -1.88 1.08 19.92
CA TYR A 501 -1.65 1.12 18.49
C TYR A 501 -2.21 -0.11 17.76
N SER A 502 -1.98 -1.32 18.30
CA SER A 502 -2.53 -2.55 17.71
C SER A 502 -4.06 -2.59 17.67
N TRP A 503 -4.73 -1.86 18.58
CA TRP A 503 -6.18 -1.71 18.57
C TRP A 503 -6.65 -0.57 17.65
N LYS A 504 -5.82 0.45 17.43
CA LYS A 504 -6.10 1.53 16.47
C LYS A 504 -6.10 1.00 15.04
N ASP A 505 -5.13 0.14 14.72
CA ASP A 505 -5.02 -0.51 13.41
C ASP A 505 -4.90 -2.04 13.59
N PRO A 506 -6.04 -2.75 13.68
CA PRO A 506 -6.05 -4.21 13.82
C PRO A 506 -5.54 -4.94 12.57
N GLU A 507 -5.59 -4.33 11.38
CA GLU A 507 -5.09 -4.95 10.13
C GLU A 507 -3.57 -5.07 10.16
N LEU A 508 -2.89 -4.02 10.64
CA LEU A 508 -1.43 -4.05 10.83
C LEU A 508 -1.07 -4.79 12.12
N GLY A 509 -1.80 -4.52 13.20
CA GLY A 509 -1.59 -5.13 14.52
C GLY A 509 -0.24 -4.74 15.13
N TYR A 510 0.61 -5.73 15.35
CA TYR A 510 1.97 -5.55 15.86
C TYR A 510 2.97 -6.24 14.94
N CYS A 511 4.06 -5.54 14.62
CA CYS A 511 5.16 -6.07 13.84
C CYS A 511 6.45 -6.02 14.65
N GLN A 512 7.30 -7.03 14.45
CA GLN A 512 8.63 -7.09 15.03
C GLN A 512 9.42 -5.80 14.72
N ALA A 513 10.22 -5.35 15.69
CA ALA A 513 10.97 -4.08 15.71
C ALA A 513 10.16 -2.82 16.05
N MET A 514 8.82 -2.85 16.02
CA MET A 514 8.02 -1.72 16.52
C MET A 514 8.27 -1.42 18.00
N ASN A 515 8.54 -2.45 18.79
CA ASN A 515 8.91 -2.32 20.20
C ASN A 515 10.20 -1.50 20.38
N ILE A 516 11.19 -1.69 19.51
CA ILE A 516 12.47 -0.98 19.56
C ILE A 516 12.25 0.50 19.23
N VAL A 517 11.56 0.80 18.15
CA VAL A 517 11.29 2.20 17.75
C VAL A 517 10.43 2.91 18.78
N THR A 518 9.37 2.26 19.27
CA THR A 518 8.48 2.80 20.30
C THR A 518 9.23 3.03 21.62
N SER A 519 10.11 2.10 22.00
CA SER A 519 10.95 2.27 23.19
C SER A 519 11.88 3.48 23.08
N ALA A 520 12.47 3.70 21.91
CA ALA A 520 13.36 4.83 21.67
C ALA A 520 12.62 6.18 21.74
N ILE A 521 11.44 6.28 21.14
CA ILE A 521 10.67 7.54 21.17
C ILE A 521 10.05 7.83 22.53
N LEU A 522 9.64 6.79 23.29
CA LEU A 522 9.12 6.91 24.66
C LEU A 522 10.11 7.51 25.66
N ILE A 523 11.42 7.51 25.35
CA ILE A 523 12.41 8.20 26.17
C ILE A 523 12.16 9.72 26.16
N TYR A 524 11.69 10.28 25.04
CA TYR A 524 11.55 11.73 24.83
C TYR A 524 10.10 12.21 24.72
N MET A 525 9.15 11.31 24.50
CA MET A 525 7.74 11.59 24.27
C MET A 525 6.87 11.01 25.37
N SER A 526 5.78 11.70 25.75
CA SER A 526 4.73 11.08 26.55
C SER A 526 4.08 9.90 25.80
N GLU A 527 3.32 9.06 26.50
CA GLU A 527 2.65 7.91 25.87
C GLU A 527 1.72 8.32 24.72
N GLU A 528 0.92 9.38 24.91
CA GLU A 528 0.03 9.89 23.88
C GLU A 528 0.83 10.42 22.67
N GLN A 529 1.92 11.17 22.90
CA GLN A 529 2.79 11.65 21.83
C GLN A 529 3.44 10.49 21.05
N ALA A 530 3.92 9.48 21.76
CA ALA A 530 4.53 8.29 21.18
C ALA A 530 3.50 7.48 20.36
N PHE A 531 2.26 7.34 20.85
CA PHE A 531 1.18 6.66 20.14
C PHE A 531 0.86 7.31 18.78
N PHE A 532 0.68 8.63 18.73
CA PHE A 532 0.42 9.33 17.46
C PHE A 532 1.66 9.36 16.55
N THR A 533 2.85 9.51 17.13
CA THR A 533 4.10 9.48 16.36
C THR A 533 4.35 8.11 15.75
N LEU A 534 4.05 7.02 16.46
CA LEU A 534 4.12 5.66 15.94
C LEU A 534 3.18 5.46 14.76
N GLY A 535 1.94 5.98 14.85
CA GLY A 535 1.00 5.94 13.72
C GLY A 535 1.52 6.64 12.48
N VAL A 536 1.94 7.91 12.60
CA VAL A 536 2.53 8.63 11.47
C VAL A 536 3.79 7.94 10.94
N LEU A 537 4.57 7.30 11.83
CA LEU A 537 5.77 6.58 11.45
C LEU A 537 5.46 5.34 10.59
N CYS A 538 4.43 4.57 10.94
CA CYS A 538 3.99 3.41 10.17
C CYS A 538 3.23 3.78 8.90
N ASP A 539 2.32 4.75 9.00
CA ASP A 539 1.34 5.07 7.96
C ASP A 539 1.95 5.98 6.88
N ASP A 540 2.74 6.99 7.28
CA ASP A 540 3.22 8.06 6.38
C ASP A 540 4.73 8.01 6.13
N LEU A 541 5.55 7.84 7.17
CA LEU A 541 7.00 7.86 7.02
C LEU A 541 7.49 6.52 6.45
N LEU A 542 7.12 5.39 7.02
CA LEU A 542 7.66 4.09 6.64
C LEU A 542 6.57 3.12 6.18
N PRO A 543 5.82 3.47 5.12
CA PRO A 543 4.73 2.64 4.63
C PRO A 543 5.25 1.26 4.24
N GLY A 544 4.66 0.23 4.84
CA GLY A 544 5.02 -1.17 4.57
C GLY A 544 6.26 -1.69 5.29
N TYR A 545 6.93 -0.89 6.14
CA TYR A 545 8.04 -1.41 6.96
C TYR A 545 7.54 -2.34 8.04
N TYR A 546 6.50 -1.92 8.75
CA TYR A 546 5.91 -2.64 9.88
C TYR A 546 4.66 -3.41 9.49
N SER A 547 4.57 -3.86 8.23
CA SER A 547 3.56 -4.83 7.82
C SER A 547 4.04 -6.26 8.09
N THR A 548 3.14 -7.22 8.15
CA THR A 548 3.47 -8.65 8.29
C THR A 548 4.50 -9.15 7.26
N SER A 549 4.43 -8.62 6.04
CA SER A 549 5.37 -8.92 4.95
C SER A 549 6.66 -8.10 4.97
N MET A 550 6.74 -7.03 5.77
CA MET A 550 7.84 -6.06 5.81
C MET A 550 8.27 -5.57 4.40
N TYR A 551 7.32 -5.49 3.46
CA TYR A 551 7.63 -5.27 2.05
C TYR A 551 8.35 -3.94 1.80
N GLY A 552 8.01 -2.92 2.60
CA GLY A 552 8.62 -1.60 2.52
C GLY A 552 10.11 -1.67 2.85
N ALA A 553 10.49 -2.39 3.91
CA ALA A 553 11.88 -2.54 4.31
C ALA A 553 12.70 -3.39 3.32
N LEU A 554 12.09 -4.45 2.77
CA LEU A 554 12.72 -5.29 1.74
C LEU A 554 12.94 -4.52 0.43
N LEU A 555 11.94 -3.75 -0.01
CA LEU A 555 12.04 -2.90 -1.20
C LEU A 555 13.22 -1.94 -1.08
N ASP A 556 13.31 -1.34 0.08
CA ASP A 556 14.31 -0.37 0.41
C ASP A 556 15.73 -0.98 0.53
N GLN A 557 15.86 -2.20 1.05
CA GLN A 557 17.13 -2.96 1.01
C GLN A 557 17.60 -3.22 -0.42
N ILE A 558 16.70 -3.58 -1.35
CA ILE A 558 17.04 -3.78 -2.76
C ILE A 558 17.47 -2.47 -3.43
N ILE A 559 16.77 -1.38 -3.12
CA ILE A 559 17.13 -0.04 -3.60
C ILE A 559 18.53 0.33 -3.11
N PHE A 560 18.83 0.06 -1.84
CA PHE A 560 20.15 0.29 -1.27
C PHE A 560 21.26 -0.48 -2.01
N GLU A 561 21.06 -1.75 -2.34
CA GLU A 561 22.04 -2.54 -3.12
C GLU A 561 22.27 -1.94 -4.51
N HIS A 562 21.21 -1.51 -5.20
CA HIS A 562 21.33 -0.84 -6.50
C HIS A 562 22.10 0.47 -6.42
N LEU A 563 21.92 1.21 -5.33
CA LEU A 563 22.65 2.45 -5.07
C LEU A 563 24.11 2.19 -4.74
N LEU A 564 24.40 1.11 -4.01
CA LEU A 564 25.77 0.66 -3.73
C LEU A 564 26.49 0.29 -5.03
N GLU A 565 25.85 -0.47 -5.92
CA GLU A 565 26.41 -0.86 -7.22
C GLU A 565 26.81 0.38 -8.05
N LYS A 566 25.97 1.42 -8.04
CA LYS A 566 26.25 2.66 -8.78
C LYS A 566 27.31 3.54 -8.12
N THR A 567 27.32 3.64 -6.80
CA THR A 567 28.17 4.60 -6.08
C THR A 567 29.53 4.01 -5.70
N MET A 568 29.60 2.73 -5.37
CA MET A 568 30.81 2.02 -4.94
C MET A 568 30.91 0.63 -5.61
N PRO A 569 31.09 0.57 -6.95
CA PRO A 569 31.05 -0.68 -7.71
C PRO A 569 32.13 -1.68 -7.29
N LYS A 570 33.30 -1.20 -6.84
CA LYS A 570 34.38 -2.08 -6.34
C LYS A 570 33.94 -2.87 -5.10
N LEU A 571 33.28 -2.19 -4.17
CA LEU A 571 32.84 -2.78 -2.92
C LEU A 571 31.68 -3.75 -3.17
N HIS A 572 30.73 -3.36 -4.04
CA HIS A 572 29.64 -4.25 -4.47
C HIS A 572 30.16 -5.52 -5.17
N ALA A 573 31.14 -5.39 -6.08
CA ALA A 573 31.75 -6.53 -6.75
C ALA A 573 32.48 -7.45 -5.77
N HIS A 574 33.17 -6.89 -4.78
CA HIS A 574 33.81 -7.65 -3.70
C HIS A 574 32.79 -8.42 -2.87
N PHE A 575 31.71 -7.79 -2.43
CA PHE A 575 30.64 -8.47 -1.68
C PHE A 575 30.02 -9.62 -2.47
N LYS A 576 29.79 -9.44 -3.78
CA LYS A 576 29.33 -10.54 -4.65
C LYS A 576 30.36 -11.66 -4.79
N ALA A 577 31.65 -11.34 -4.86
CA ALA A 577 32.71 -12.34 -5.02
C ALA A 577 32.96 -13.13 -3.72
N ALA A 578 32.82 -12.48 -2.57
CA ALA A 578 32.99 -13.06 -1.24
C ALA A 578 31.70 -13.69 -0.67
N ASP A 579 30.60 -13.71 -1.44
CA ASP A 579 29.27 -14.18 -1.02
C ASP A 579 28.75 -13.48 0.26
N ILE A 580 29.10 -12.19 0.44
CA ILE A 580 28.65 -11.37 1.57
C ILE A 580 27.25 -10.84 1.28
N GLN A 581 26.29 -11.19 2.13
CA GLN A 581 24.89 -10.82 1.97
C GLN A 581 24.57 -9.52 2.71
N LEU A 582 24.46 -8.42 1.96
CA LEU A 582 24.14 -7.11 2.52
C LEU A 582 22.84 -7.07 3.33
N SER A 583 21.85 -7.86 2.90
CA SER A 583 20.54 -7.97 3.53
C SER A 583 20.61 -8.36 5.01
N VAL A 584 21.58 -9.19 5.41
CA VAL A 584 21.76 -9.68 6.79
C VAL A 584 22.04 -8.54 7.76
N ALA A 585 22.77 -7.52 7.33
CA ALA A 585 23.08 -6.36 8.14
C ALA A 585 22.08 -5.21 7.96
N CYS A 586 21.69 -4.93 6.72
CA CYS A 586 20.91 -3.75 6.39
C CYS A 586 19.44 -3.86 6.83
N LEU A 587 18.84 -5.04 6.77
CA LEU A 587 17.44 -5.21 7.15
C LEU A 587 17.20 -4.85 8.63
N PRO A 588 18.02 -5.31 9.61
CA PRO A 588 17.96 -4.82 10.99
C PRO A 588 18.16 -3.30 11.13
N TRP A 589 19.02 -2.68 10.31
CA TRP A 589 19.25 -1.24 10.36
C TRP A 589 18.01 -0.45 9.96
N PHE A 590 17.34 -0.86 8.88
CA PHE A 590 16.12 -0.24 8.39
C PHE A 590 14.94 -0.44 9.35
N LEU A 591 14.73 -1.67 9.83
CA LEU A 591 13.61 -2.00 10.73
C LEU A 591 13.72 -1.32 12.10
N SER A 592 14.93 -1.12 12.61
CA SER A 592 15.15 -0.49 13.93
C SER A 592 15.62 0.97 13.84
N LEU A 593 15.64 1.57 12.66
CA LEU A 593 16.13 2.95 12.45
C LEU A 593 17.51 3.19 13.08
N TYR A 594 18.40 2.20 12.96
CA TYR A 594 19.74 2.16 13.58
C TYR A 594 19.80 2.10 15.12
N ILE A 595 18.67 2.12 15.83
CA ILE A 595 18.63 2.18 17.30
C ILE A 595 19.41 1.02 17.93
N ASN A 596 19.23 -0.21 17.43
CA ASN A 596 19.91 -1.40 17.97
C ASN A 596 21.33 -1.59 17.41
N SER A 597 21.76 -0.75 16.48
CA SER A 597 22.99 -0.97 15.70
C SER A 597 24.13 -0.02 16.08
N MET A 598 23.81 1.13 16.66
CA MET A 598 24.78 2.12 17.13
C MET A 598 24.40 2.65 18.52
N PRO A 599 25.35 3.23 19.27
CA PRO A 599 25.05 3.79 20.59
C PRO A 599 23.91 4.81 20.54
N LEU A 600 22.99 4.74 21.52
CA LEU A 600 21.76 5.54 21.58
C LEU A 600 21.97 7.03 21.32
N LEU A 601 23.05 7.60 21.84
CA LEU A 601 23.35 9.02 21.67
C LEU A 601 23.43 9.41 20.18
N PHE A 602 24.02 8.55 19.34
CA PHE A 602 24.14 8.78 17.90
C PHE A 602 22.88 8.37 17.16
N ALA A 603 22.21 7.30 17.58
CA ALA A 603 20.92 6.90 17.02
C ALA A 603 19.88 8.02 17.12
N PHE A 604 19.78 8.71 18.27
CA PHE A 604 18.87 9.86 18.42
C PHE A 604 19.24 11.05 17.55
N ARG A 605 20.51 11.22 17.20
CA ARG A 605 20.93 12.25 16.23
C ARG A 605 20.48 11.90 14.81
N VAL A 606 20.51 10.61 14.46
CA VAL A 606 19.93 10.12 13.19
C VAL A 606 18.42 10.34 13.21
N LEU A 607 17.72 10.04 14.32
CA LEU A 607 16.29 10.28 14.46
C LEU A 607 15.89 11.76 14.38
N ASP A 608 16.68 12.66 14.97
CA ASP A 608 16.49 14.11 14.85
C ASP A 608 16.45 14.55 13.37
N CYS A 609 17.32 13.98 12.53
CA CYS A 609 17.33 14.23 11.10
C CYS A 609 16.22 13.46 10.36
N PHE A 610 15.92 12.22 10.77
CA PHE A 610 14.88 11.38 10.19
C PHE A 610 13.50 12.04 10.25
N PHE A 611 13.09 12.55 11.42
CA PHE A 611 11.78 13.17 11.53
C PHE A 611 11.66 14.45 10.70
N MET A 612 12.75 15.18 10.50
CA MET A 612 12.76 16.41 9.70
C MET A 612 12.81 16.15 8.20
N GLU A 613 13.70 15.27 7.75
CA GLU A 613 13.97 15.05 6.33
C GLU A 613 13.20 13.86 5.75
N GLY A 614 12.70 12.95 6.60
CA GLY A 614 11.93 11.77 6.23
C GLY A 614 12.77 10.51 5.96
N PRO A 615 12.17 9.48 5.37
CA PRO A 615 12.72 8.12 5.25
C PRO A 615 13.96 8.00 4.42
N LYS A 616 14.18 8.95 3.50
CA LYS A 616 15.42 9.04 2.74
C LYS A 616 16.61 8.89 3.68
N VAL A 617 16.52 9.48 4.89
CA VAL A 617 17.53 9.39 5.94
C VAL A 617 18.10 8.00 6.19
N LEU A 618 17.31 6.95 6.02
CA LEU A 618 17.72 5.58 6.23
C LEU A 618 18.54 5.00 5.07
N PHE A 619 18.20 5.27 3.81
CA PHE A 619 19.02 4.89 2.64
C PHE A 619 20.26 5.75 2.57
N GLN A 620 19.96 7.04 2.68
CA GLN A 620 20.55 8.15 1.99
C GLN A 620 19.82 9.38 2.53
N ILE A 621 20.28 9.99 3.62
CA ILE A 621 19.80 11.33 3.91
C ILE A 621 20.04 12.23 2.66
N GLY A 622 19.41 13.38 2.56
CA GLY A 622 19.59 14.29 1.44
C GLY A 622 18.27 14.61 0.75
N ASP A 623 17.67 15.72 1.16
CA ASP A 623 17.82 16.85 0.26
C ASP A 623 18.67 17.90 1.00
N LYS A 624 19.65 18.44 0.27
CA LYS A 624 20.82 19.21 0.72
C LYS A 624 21.41 18.74 2.05
N HIS A 625 22.25 17.70 1.93
CA HIS A 625 23.24 17.20 2.89
C HIS A 625 22.68 16.19 3.95
N SER A 626 22.99 14.87 3.81
CA SER A 626 23.66 13.88 4.74
C SER A 626 23.51 12.47 4.11
N TYR A 627 24.18 11.35 4.44
CA TYR A 627 23.97 9.98 3.89
C TYR A 627 24.60 8.94 4.82
N VAL A 628 23.85 8.23 5.66
CA VAL A 628 24.46 7.41 6.74
C VAL A 628 24.96 6.06 6.24
N THR A 629 24.12 5.24 5.59
CA THR A 629 24.46 3.86 5.20
C THR A 629 25.59 3.79 4.17
N LEU A 630 25.48 4.59 3.11
CA LEU A 630 26.53 4.69 2.09
C LEU A 630 27.81 5.30 2.67
N ALA A 631 27.73 6.31 3.57
CA ALA A 631 28.93 6.84 4.20
C ALA A 631 29.57 5.84 5.17
N ILE A 632 28.80 5.03 5.90
CA ILE A 632 29.33 3.95 6.75
C ILE A 632 30.16 2.98 5.90
N LEU A 633 29.61 2.51 4.77
CA LEU A 633 30.34 1.60 3.87
C LEU A 633 31.55 2.27 3.22
N LYS A 634 31.43 3.55 2.88
CA LYS A 634 32.51 4.32 2.25
C LYS A 634 33.69 4.56 3.19
N ILE A 635 33.41 4.96 4.43
CA ILE A 635 34.42 5.25 5.45
C ILE A 635 35.18 3.98 5.83
N ASN A 636 34.47 2.86 5.95
CA ASN A 636 35.07 1.57 6.25
C ASN A 636 35.50 0.80 4.97
N GLY A 637 35.48 1.45 3.80
CA GLY A 637 35.59 0.77 2.51
C GLY A 637 36.86 -0.06 2.35
N ASP A 638 37.99 0.42 2.86
CA ASP A 638 39.27 -0.30 2.77
C ASP A 638 39.27 -1.57 3.64
N GLU A 639 38.80 -1.49 4.88
CA GLU A 639 38.66 -2.66 5.77
C GLU A 639 37.61 -3.65 5.25
N LEU A 640 36.52 -3.15 4.64
CA LEU A 640 35.47 -3.99 4.07
C LEU A 640 35.89 -4.71 2.78
N LEU A 641 36.88 -4.19 2.05
CA LEU A 641 37.48 -4.88 0.89
C LEU A 641 38.37 -6.07 1.31
N GLU A 642 38.77 -6.12 2.58
CA GLU A 642 39.52 -7.26 3.14
C GLU A 642 38.58 -8.33 3.75
N ALA A 643 37.28 -8.02 3.89
CA ALA A 643 36.31 -8.94 4.48
C ALA A 643 36.11 -10.18 3.59
N THR A 644 36.26 -11.38 4.17
CA THR A 644 36.14 -12.66 3.46
C THR A 644 34.77 -13.31 3.61
N ASP A 645 34.01 -12.91 4.62
CA ASP A 645 32.70 -13.46 4.96
C ASP A 645 31.83 -12.44 5.72
N ASP A 646 30.56 -12.78 5.93
CA ASP A 646 29.58 -11.96 6.66
C ASP A 646 30.02 -11.65 8.11
N GLY A 647 30.76 -12.55 8.76
CA GLY A 647 31.22 -12.39 10.13
C GLY A 647 32.26 -11.28 10.27
N VAL A 648 33.27 -11.26 9.40
CA VAL A 648 34.28 -10.20 9.34
C VAL A 648 33.63 -8.86 8.98
N PHE A 649 32.72 -8.86 8.02
CA PHE A 649 31.92 -7.68 7.65
C PHE A 649 31.17 -7.10 8.85
N MET A 650 30.41 -7.93 9.59
CA MET A 650 29.63 -7.49 10.75
C MET A 650 30.51 -7.01 11.91
N ASN A 651 31.65 -7.67 12.16
CA ASN A 651 32.57 -7.27 13.22
C ASN A 651 33.21 -5.90 12.94
N THR A 652 33.64 -5.66 11.71
CA THR A 652 34.20 -4.37 11.25
C THR A 652 33.23 -3.23 11.52
N LEU A 653 31.98 -3.41 11.10
CA LEU A 653 30.93 -2.41 11.31
C LEU A 653 30.58 -2.20 12.78
N LYS A 654 30.51 -3.28 13.57
CA LYS A 654 30.27 -3.20 15.02
C LYS A 654 31.39 -2.42 15.72
N GLN A 655 32.65 -2.64 15.35
CA GLN A 655 33.79 -1.88 15.88
C GLN A 655 33.72 -0.41 15.48
N TYR A 656 33.36 -0.12 14.23
CA TYR A 656 33.15 1.24 13.77
C TYR A 656 32.08 1.97 14.59
N PHE A 657 30.89 1.37 14.76
CA PHE A 657 29.79 1.97 15.53
C PHE A 657 30.16 2.26 16.99
N ASN A 658 30.90 1.36 17.64
CA ASN A 658 31.38 1.55 19.01
C ASN A 658 32.39 2.71 19.14
N ASN A 659 33.11 3.03 18.06
CA ASN A 659 34.15 4.06 18.03
C ASN A 659 33.66 5.43 17.51
N LEU A 660 32.36 5.59 17.21
CA LEU A 660 31.79 6.83 16.67
C LEU A 660 32.02 8.07 17.56
N GLY A 661 32.14 7.86 18.88
CA GLY A 661 32.40 8.93 19.85
C GLY A 661 33.86 9.35 19.97
N ASN A 662 34.79 8.64 19.34
CA ASN A 662 36.22 8.93 19.47
C ASN A 662 36.59 10.21 18.71
N PRO A 663 37.52 11.03 19.23
CA PRO A 663 38.03 12.20 18.53
C PRO A 663 38.65 11.81 17.18
N LEU A 664 38.35 12.58 16.13
CA LEU A 664 38.90 12.39 14.79
C LEU A 664 40.39 12.76 14.76
N TYR A 665 40.77 13.83 15.46
CA TYR A 665 42.16 14.30 15.58
C TYR A 665 42.58 14.40 17.06
N PRO A 666 42.86 13.27 17.73
CA PRO A 666 43.21 13.27 19.16
C PRO A 666 44.48 14.10 19.46
N ASN A 667 45.41 14.16 18.51
CA ASN A 667 46.71 14.82 18.67
C ASN A 667 46.76 16.28 18.12
N SER A 668 45.65 16.83 17.62
CA SER A 668 45.65 18.18 17.03
C SER A 668 45.85 19.27 18.09
N GLU A 669 46.63 20.31 17.80
CA GLU A 669 46.77 21.48 18.67
C GLU A 669 45.51 22.37 18.66
N ASN A 670 44.66 22.26 17.63
CA ASN A 670 43.45 23.06 17.51
C ASN A 670 42.31 22.50 18.41
N PRO A 671 41.82 23.28 19.40
CA PRO A 671 40.76 22.83 20.30
C PRO A 671 39.42 22.58 19.61
N LYS A 672 39.15 23.18 18.43
CA LYS A 672 37.96 22.86 17.63
C LYS A 672 38.10 21.49 16.94
N ALA A 673 39.27 21.19 16.40
CA ALA A 673 39.53 19.92 15.72
C ALA A 673 39.54 18.72 16.69
N LYS A 674 40.03 18.92 17.93
CA LYS A 674 39.97 17.92 19.02
C LYS A 674 38.55 17.52 19.43
N ASN A 675 37.56 18.39 19.21
CA ASN A 675 36.16 18.14 19.58
C ASN A 675 35.37 17.46 18.46
N LEU A 676 35.93 17.31 17.26
CA LEU A 676 35.29 16.59 16.16
C LEU A 676 35.39 15.10 16.40
N THR A 677 34.28 14.38 16.29
CA THR A 677 34.23 12.93 16.45
C THR A 677 34.15 12.22 15.09
N LYS A 678 34.38 10.90 15.08
CA LYS A 678 34.09 10.06 13.91
C LYS A 678 32.64 10.16 13.46
N PHE A 679 31.69 10.43 14.36
CA PHE A 679 30.31 10.73 14.00
C PHE A 679 30.17 12.04 13.20
N ASN A 680 30.99 13.06 13.47
CA ASN A 680 31.01 14.29 12.66
C ASN A 680 31.57 14.03 11.26
N GLU A 681 32.60 13.20 11.15
CA GLU A 681 33.11 12.71 9.85
C GLU A 681 32.04 11.93 9.10
N LEU A 682 31.35 11.00 9.78
CA LEU A 682 30.24 10.24 9.22
C LEU A 682 29.21 11.17 8.60
N LEU A 683 28.76 12.17 9.35
CA LEU A 683 27.81 13.17 8.88
C LEU A 683 28.38 14.03 7.75
N LEU A 684 29.67 14.35 7.73
CA LEU A 684 30.28 15.16 6.68
C LEU A 684 30.45 14.40 5.35
N VAL A 685 30.96 13.16 5.39
CA VAL A 685 31.17 12.32 4.20
C VAL A 685 29.86 12.03 3.52
N ALA A 686 28.87 11.67 4.34
CA ALA A 686 27.48 11.87 4.07
C ALA A 686 27.25 13.20 3.32
N TYR A 687 27.25 14.33 4.03
CA TYR A 687 26.90 15.65 3.50
C TYR A 687 27.52 16.00 2.12
N ARG A 688 28.75 15.56 1.82
CA ARG A 688 29.51 15.97 0.64
C ARG A 688 29.49 15.00 -0.55
N GLU A 689 29.59 13.68 -0.33
CA GLU A 689 29.98 12.76 -1.42
C GLU A 689 28.82 12.18 -2.23
N PHE A 690 27.61 12.14 -1.67
CA PHE A 690 26.49 11.45 -2.31
C PHE A 690 25.34 12.38 -2.75
N SER A 691 25.61 13.69 -2.92
CA SER A 691 24.65 14.74 -3.31
C SER A 691 23.74 14.41 -4.51
N ASN A 692 24.17 13.48 -5.35
CA ASN A 692 23.47 13.06 -6.57
C ASN A 692 22.28 12.15 -6.31
N VAL A 693 22.09 11.68 -5.07
CA VAL A 693 20.92 10.89 -4.72
C VAL A 693 19.87 11.76 -4.03
N THR A 694 18.74 11.91 -4.71
CA THR A 694 17.61 12.75 -4.32
C THR A 694 16.41 11.91 -3.89
N ASP A 695 15.47 12.53 -3.15
CA ASP A 695 14.17 11.92 -2.80
C ASP A 695 13.39 11.47 -4.05
N GLU A 696 13.52 12.22 -5.14
CA GLU A 696 12.92 11.87 -6.42
C GLU A 696 13.52 10.58 -7.03
N LEU A 697 14.85 10.41 -6.96
CA LEU A 697 15.51 9.18 -7.42
C LEU A 697 15.08 7.97 -6.57
N VAL A 698 15.01 8.11 -5.25
CA VAL A 698 14.56 7.03 -4.36
C VAL A 698 13.10 6.66 -4.67
N ARG A 699 12.22 7.66 -4.86
CA ARG A 699 10.82 7.41 -5.22
C ARG A 699 10.68 6.74 -6.58
N GLU A 700 11.46 7.13 -7.57
CA GLU A 700 11.48 6.48 -8.90
C GLU A 700 11.96 5.03 -8.81
N LEU A 701 13.02 4.77 -8.04
CA LEU A 701 13.52 3.42 -7.80
C LEU A 701 12.50 2.56 -7.03
N ARG A 702 11.79 3.12 -6.04
CA ARG A 702 10.67 2.44 -5.38
C ARG A 702 9.59 2.08 -6.38
N GLN A 703 9.10 3.04 -7.17
CA GLN A 703 8.05 2.77 -8.15
C GLN A 703 8.45 1.70 -9.18
N THR A 704 9.71 1.69 -9.61
CA THR A 704 10.21 0.73 -10.61
C THR A 704 10.42 -0.68 -10.04
N ASN A 705 10.76 -0.80 -8.76
CA ASN A 705 11.08 -2.09 -8.14
C ASN A 705 9.96 -2.63 -7.24
N GLN A 706 8.99 -1.82 -6.84
CA GLN A 706 7.88 -2.20 -5.95
C GLN A 706 7.17 -3.46 -6.46
N LEU A 707 6.83 -3.49 -7.75
CA LEU A 707 6.13 -4.63 -8.35
C LEU A 707 6.92 -5.94 -8.25
N LYS A 708 8.25 -5.87 -8.43
CA LYS A 708 9.14 -7.04 -8.35
C LYS A 708 9.24 -7.60 -6.94
N VAL A 709 9.30 -6.71 -5.95
CA VAL A 709 9.43 -7.08 -4.54
C VAL A 709 8.13 -7.69 -4.03
N VAL A 710 6.99 -7.08 -4.35
CA VAL A 710 5.69 -7.62 -3.96
C VAL A 710 5.44 -8.97 -4.60
N ALA A 711 5.73 -9.15 -5.90
CA ALA A 711 5.65 -10.46 -6.55
C ALA A 711 6.59 -11.50 -5.90
N GLY A 712 7.79 -11.08 -5.47
CA GLY A 712 8.73 -11.95 -4.75
C GLY A 712 8.22 -12.38 -3.37
N ILE A 713 7.58 -11.46 -2.64
CA ILE A 713 6.95 -11.73 -1.34
C ILE A 713 5.76 -12.67 -1.52
N GLU A 714 4.85 -12.40 -2.44
CA GLU A 714 3.70 -13.26 -2.70
C GLU A 714 4.14 -14.68 -3.10
N SER A 715 5.18 -14.79 -3.94
CA SER A 715 5.79 -16.08 -4.27
C SER A 715 6.41 -16.77 -3.04
N PHE A 716 7.01 -16.03 -2.12
CA PHE A 716 7.50 -16.57 -0.85
C PHE A 716 6.35 -17.02 0.06
N THR A 717 5.33 -16.19 0.25
CA THR A 717 4.11 -16.47 1.01
C THR A 717 3.42 -17.72 0.48
N LYS A 718 3.17 -17.79 -0.83
CA LYS A 718 2.64 -18.96 -1.51
C LYS A 718 3.50 -20.19 -1.26
N ARG A 719 4.82 -20.11 -1.45
CA ARG A 719 5.73 -21.24 -1.19
C ARG A 719 5.73 -21.68 0.27
N SER A 720 5.61 -20.76 1.20
CA SER A 720 5.53 -21.02 2.64
C SER A 720 4.22 -21.71 2.99
N ALA A 721 3.09 -21.15 2.55
CA ALA A 721 1.77 -21.74 2.71
C ALA A 721 1.70 -23.15 2.09
N VAL A 722 2.20 -23.30 0.85
CA VAL A 722 2.26 -24.60 0.16
C VAL A 722 3.14 -25.61 0.92
N ARG A 723 4.19 -25.16 1.60
CA ARG A 723 5.07 -26.03 2.42
C ARG A 723 4.43 -26.41 3.76
N ASN A 724 3.61 -25.53 4.33
CA ASN A 724 3.00 -25.70 5.64
C ASN A 724 1.63 -26.40 5.59
N ILE A 725 1.21 -26.90 4.42
CA ILE A 725 0.03 -27.76 4.28
C ILE A 725 0.32 -29.12 4.93
N ASP A 726 -0.48 -29.48 5.92
CA ASP A 726 -0.31 -30.73 6.66
C ASP A 726 -0.70 -31.97 5.84
N ASN A 727 -1.79 -31.85 5.05
CA ASN A 727 -2.31 -32.93 4.22
C ASN A 727 -2.56 -32.46 2.78
N THR A 728 -1.83 -33.03 1.83
CA THR A 728 -1.91 -32.67 0.40
C THR A 728 -2.98 -33.45 -0.38
N ALA A 729 -3.62 -34.45 0.25
CA ALA A 729 -4.62 -35.33 -0.38
C ALA A 729 -4.19 -35.88 -1.76
N GLY A 730 -2.88 -36.14 -1.92
CA GLY A 730 -2.31 -36.70 -3.15
C GLY A 730 -2.01 -35.68 -4.25
N LEU A 731 -2.32 -34.39 -4.07
CA LEU A 731 -1.96 -33.33 -5.01
C LEU A 731 -0.47 -33.01 -4.96
N ASP A 732 0.12 -32.72 -6.12
CA ASP A 732 1.49 -32.25 -6.21
C ASP A 732 1.61 -30.74 -5.87
N LYS A 733 2.85 -30.26 -5.71
CA LYS A 733 3.09 -28.85 -5.33
C LYS A 733 2.61 -27.85 -6.37
N THR A 734 2.53 -28.24 -7.65
CA THR A 734 2.04 -27.37 -8.72
C THR A 734 0.52 -27.27 -8.71
N GLU A 735 -0.17 -28.41 -8.54
CA GLU A 735 -1.61 -28.51 -8.38
C GLU A 735 -2.08 -27.72 -7.15
N ILE A 736 -1.42 -27.90 -6.00
CA ILE A 736 -1.69 -27.12 -4.79
C ILE A 736 -1.45 -25.63 -5.03
N GLY A 737 -0.41 -25.26 -5.77
CA GLY A 737 -0.14 -23.87 -6.13
C GLY A 737 -1.26 -23.24 -6.95
N ILE A 738 -1.91 -24.00 -7.83
CA ILE A 738 -3.06 -23.53 -8.62
C ILE A 738 -4.30 -23.37 -7.72
N VAL A 739 -4.55 -24.33 -6.84
CA VAL A 739 -5.65 -24.26 -5.85
C VAL A 739 -5.49 -23.03 -4.96
N TYR A 740 -4.27 -22.78 -4.47
CA TYR A 740 -3.91 -21.59 -3.70
C TYR A 740 -4.31 -20.32 -4.46
N ASP A 741 -3.83 -20.16 -5.70
CA ASP A 741 -4.11 -18.94 -6.48
C ASP A 741 -5.62 -18.76 -6.69
N LYS A 742 -6.34 -19.81 -7.08
CA LYS A 742 -7.79 -19.72 -7.30
C LYS A 742 -8.57 -19.41 -6.02
N PHE A 743 -8.17 -19.99 -4.89
CA PHE A 743 -8.80 -19.77 -3.60
C PHE A 743 -8.66 -18.30 -3.16
N HIS A 744 -7.43 -17.79 -3.19
CA HIS A 744 -7.13 -16.41 -2.83
C HIS A 744 -7.70 -15.38 -3.80
N ASN A 745 -7.79 -15.71 -5.09
CA ASN A 745 -8.38 -14.84 -6.09
C ASN A 745 -9.86 -14.54 -5.78
N VAL A 746 -10.61 -15.57 -5.37
CA VAL A 746 -12.02 -15.39 -5.01
C VAL A 746 -12.15 -14.51 -3.76
N LEU A 747 -11.35 -14.77 -2.73
CA LEU A 747 -11.36 -13.96 -1.50
C LEU A 747 -10.98 -12.50 -1.77
N TYR A 748 -9.99 -12.27 -2.63
CA TYR A 748 -9.56 -10.93 -3.04
C TYR A 748 -10.70 -10.10 -3.66
N TYR A 749 -11.50 -10.71 -4.55
CA TYR A 749 -12.61 -9.99 -5.19
C TYR A 749 -13.85 -9.87 -4.29
N LYS A 750 -14.05 -10.77 -3.32
CA LYS A 750 -15.12 -10.65 -2.31
C LYS A 750 -14.98 -9.39 -1.45
N GLN A 751 -13.77 -9.04 -1.05
CA GLN A 751 -13.46 -7.89 -0.18
C GLN A 751 -13.89 -6.51 -0.74
N GLN A 752 -14.30 -6.45 -2.02
CA GLN A 752 -14.76 -5.22 -2.67
C GLN A 752 -16.26 -4.92 -2.43
N SER A 753 -17.04 -5.87 -1.87
CA SER A 753 -18.41 -5.61 -1.43
C SER A 753 -18.40 -4.99 -0.01
N PRO A 754 -18.97 -3.78 0.19
CA PRO A 754 -18.84 -3.03 1.46
C PRO A 754 -19.41 -3.73 2.71
N SER A 755 -20.23 -4.77 2.54
CA SER A 755 -21.07 -5.34 3.59
C SER A 755 -20.48 -6.55 4.34
N GLU A 756 -19.38 -7.16 3.88
CA GLU A 756 -18.89 -8.43 4.44
C GLU A 756 -17.35 -8.50 4.40
N ARG A 757 -16.67 -7.80 5.33
CA ARG A 757 -15.21 -7.64 5.31
C ARG A 757 -14.38 -8.64 6.13
N ASN A 758 -15.00 -9.57 6.85
CA ASN A 758 -14.31 -10.28 7.94
C ASN A 758 -14.22 -11.81 7.83
N ASP A 759 -14.06 -12.39 6.63
CA ASP A 759 -13.74 -13.82 6.54
C ASP A 759 -12.57 -14.12 5.60
N SER A 760 -11.44 -14.54 6.19
CA SER A 760 -10.35 -15.25 5.52
C SER A 760 -10.75 -16.67 5.10
N LYS A 761 -12.01 -17.06 5.35
CA LYS A 761 -12.56 -18.36 5.02
C LYS A 761 -13.60 -18.22 3.90
N MET A 762 -13.64 -19.21 3.02
CA MET A 762 -14.52 -19.20 1.87
C MET A 762 -15.93 -19.66 2.28
N ASP A 763 -16.92 -18.80 2.11
CA ASP A 763 -18.34 -19.13 2.29
C ASP A 763 -18.93 -19.78 1.03
N LEU A 764 -20.18 -20.23 1.12
CA LEU A 764 -20.86 -20.94 0.02
C LEU A 764 -20.87 -20.13 -1.29
N LYS A 765 -21.14 -18.82 -1.23
CA LYS A 765 -21.21 -17.97 -2.43
C LYS A 765 -19.84 -17.80 -3.09
N SER A 766 -18.78 -17.69 -2.30
CA SER A 766 -17.40 -17.66 -2.80
C SER A 766 -16.99 -19.02 -3.36
N PHE A 767 -17.43 -20.11 -2.72
CA PHE A 767 -17.18 -21.46 -3.19
C PHE A 767 -17.77 -21.72 -4.57
N GLU A 768 -18.97 -21.20 -4.88
CA GLU A 768 -19.57 -21.27 -6.21
C GLU A 768 -18.63 -20.64 -7.28
N VAL A 769 -18.08 -19.46 -6.99
CA VAL A 769 -17.13 -18.77 -7.90
C VAL A 769 -15.80 -19.54 -8.00
N PHE A 770 -15.32 -20.09 -6.88
CA PHE A 770 -14.09 -20.87 -6.82
C PHE A 770 -14.17 -22.14 -7.66
N ILE A 771 -15.21 -22.95 -7.48
CA ILE A 771 -15.42 -24.16 -8.28
C ILE A 771 -15.70 -23.79 -9.75
N GLY A 772 -16.45 -22.71 -10.01
CA GLY A 772 -16.65 -22.17 -11.37
C GLY A 772 -15.35 -21.73 -12.06
N SER A 773 -14.32 -21.37 -11.31
CA SER A 773 -12.99 -21.03 -11.83
C SER A 773 -12.16 -22.26 -12.21
N LEU A 774 -12.43 -23.41 -11.59
CA LEU A 774 -11.75 -24.69 -11.80
C LEU A 774 -12.47 -25.57 -12.83
N ALA A 775 -13.79 -25.58 -12.81
CA ALA A 775 -14.65 -26.42 -13.63
C ALA A 775 -15.68 -25.58 -14.40
N SER A 776 -15.72 -25.73 -15.73
CA SER A 776 -16.60 -24.91 -16.58
C SER A 776 -18.09 -25.17 -16.36
N TRP A 777 -18.47 -26.41 -15.99
CA TRP A 777 -19.86 -26.77 -15.71
C TRP A 777 -20.38 -26.12 -14.41
N ALA A 778 -19.50 -25.65 -13.52
CA ALA A 778 -19.90 -24.99 -12.28
C ALA A 778 -20.12 -23.48 -12.45
N LYS A 779 -19.86 -22.91 -13.63
CA LYS A 779 -20.14 -21.50 -13.91
C LYS A 779 -21.64 -21.24 -13.97
N ILE A 780 -22.10 -20.38 -13.08
CA ILE A 780 -23.48 -19.89 -13.00
C ILE A 780 -23.46 -18.44 -13.50
N ASP A 781 -23.82 -18.20 -14.76
CA ASP A 781 -23.93 -16.85 -15.30
C ASP A 781 -25.14 -16.13 -14.66
N SER A 782 -24.94 -14.90 -14.17
CA SER A 782 -25.95 -14.11 -13.44
C SER A 782 -26.98 -13.41 -14.34
N GLU A 783 -26.85 -13.53 -15.66
CA GLU A 783 -27.78 -12.95 -16.63
C GLU A 783 -28.45 -14.07 -17.41
N ASP A 784 -29.71 -14.39 -17.09
CA ASP A 784 -30.70 -14.94 -18.03
C ASP A 784 -32.02 -15.28 -17.29
N HIS A 785 -32.86 -14.27 -17.09
CA HIS A 785 -34.28 -14.50 -16.82
C HIS A 785 -35.01 -14.65 -18.16
N GLN A 786 -35.49 -15.86 -18.50
CA GLN A 786 -36.79 -16.04 -19.19
C GLN A 786 -37.27 -17.48 -19.52
N SER A 787 -36.66 -18.57 -19.05
CA SER A 787 -37.25 -19.92 -19.20
C SER A 787 -37.34 -20.67 -17.87
N ASP A 788 -38.53 -21.17 -17.51
CA ASP A 788 -38.78 -22.00 -16.31
C ASP A 788 -37.82 -23.20 -16.23
N ASP A 789 -37.48 -23.80 -17.39
CA ASP A 789 -36.56 -24.94 -17.48
C ASP A 789 -35.14 -24.60 -16.99
N ARG A 790 -34.66 -23.37 -17.24
CA ARG A 790 -33.31 -22.94 -16.83
C ARG A 790 -33.24 -22.52 -15.36
N GLN A 791 -34.36 -22.05 -14.78
CA GLN A 791 -34.47 -21.86 -13.33
C GLN A 791 -34.40 -23.19 -12.56
N ARG A 792 -35.05 -24.25 -13.08
CA ARG A 792 -34.93 -25.60 -12.53
C ARG A 792 -33.49 -26.09 -12.59
N GLN A 793 -32.83 -25.95 -13.72
CA GLN A 793 -31.41 -26.33 -13.89
C GLN A 793 -30.46 -25.55 -12.97
N LEU A 794 -30.68 -24.24 -12.79
CA LEU A 794 -29.91 -23.41 -11.85
C LEU A 794 -30.10 -23.85 -10.40
N LYS A 795 -31.30 -24.30 -10.02
CA LYS A 795 -31.57 -24.84 -8.68
C LYS A 795 -30.81 -26.14 -8.44
N VAL A 796 -30.76 -27.02 -9.43
CA VAL A 796 -29.98 -28.27 -9.39
C VAL A 796 -28.49 -27.96 -9.20
N ALA A 797 -27.95 -27.02 -9.98
CA ALA A 797 -26.56 -26.59 -9.87
C ALA A 797 -26.20 -26.05 -8.48
N LYS A 798 -27.04 -25.16 -7.93
CA LYS A 798 -26.83 -24.58 -6.60
C LYS A 798 -26.95 -25.62 -5.49
N ASN A 799 -27.91 -26.54 -5.60
CA ASN A 799 -28.04 -27.64 -4.65
C ASN A 799 -26.80 -28.52 -4.65
N PHE A 800 -26.29 -28.90 -5.83
CA PHE A 800 -25.08 -29.69 -5.97
C PHE A 800 -23.85 -28.99 -5.37
N LEU A 801 -23.63 -27.71 -5.69
CA LEU A 801 -22.53 -26.92 -5.11
C LEU A 801 -22.67 -26.74 -3.59
N SER A 802 -23.90 -26.61 -3.07
CA SER A 802 -24.17 -26.54 -1.64
C SER A 802 -23.86 -27.85 -0.91
N GLN A 803 -24.19 -29.01 -1.49
CA GLN A 803 -23.82 -30.29 -0.89
C GLN A 803 -22.31 -30.55 -1.01
N LEU A 804 -21.69 -30.17 -2.13
CA LEU A 804 -20.24 -30.26 -2.30
C LEU A 804 -19.48 -29.40 -1.28
N PHE A 805 -19.99 -28.20 -0.98
CA PHE A 805 -19.46 -27.35 0.09
C PHE A 805 -19.48 -28.05 1.45
N LYS A 806 -20.58 -28.74 1.80
CA LYS A 806 -20.69 -29.48 3.07
C LYS A 806 -19.73 -30.66 3.14
N VAL A 807 -19.44 -31.32 2.01
CA VAL A 807 -18.43 -32.39 1.96
C VAL A 807 -17.03 -31.83 2.22
N PHE A 808 -16.74 -30.61 1.76
CA PHE A 808 -15.45 -29.96 1.99
C PHE A 808 -15.36 -29.40 3.42
N ASP A 809 -16.49 -29.00 4.01
CA ASP A 809 -16.59 -28.47 5.39
C ASP A 809 -16.79 -29.60 6.42
N VAL A 810 -15.75 -30.43 6.58
CA VAL A 810 -15.75 -31.56 7.52
C VAL A 810 -16.06 -31.13 8.96
N GLN A 811 -15.72 -29.89 9.33
CA GLN A 811 -15.90 -29.34 10.67
C GLN A 811 -17.25 -28.62 10.85
N GLN A 812 -18.09 -28.52 9.81
CA GLN A 812 -19.38 -27.82 9.82
C GLN A 812 -19.28 -26.36 10.32
N THR A 813 -18.19 -25.70 9.97
CA THR A 813 -17.92 -24.32 10.37
C THR A 813 -18.65 -23.30 9.51
N HIS A 814 -19.38 -23.74 8.47
CA HIS A 814 -19.99 -22.92 7.42
C HIS A 814 -18.98 -22.12 6.58
N HIS A 815 -17.71 -22.44 6.71
CA HIS A 815 -16.59 -21.70 6.16
C HIS A 815 -15.45 -22.66 5.78
N LEU A 816 -14.87 -22.52 4.58
CA LEU A 816 -13.78 -23.38 4.12
C LEU A 816 -12.42 -22.71 4.29
N SER A 817 -11.50 -23.42 4.94
CA SER A 817 -10.07 -23.09 4.93
C SER A 817 -9.40 -23.58 3.64
N LEU A 818 -8.23 -23.02 3.32
CA LEU A 818 -7.39 -23.52 2.22
C LEU A 818 -7.08 -25.02 2.37
N GLN A 819 -6.80 -25.49 3.58
CA GLN A 819 -6.55 -26.91 3.89
C GLN A 819 -7.77 -27.79 3.54
N SER A 820 -8.98 -27.34 3.92
CA SER A 820 -10.23 -28.03 3.59
C SER A 820 -10.48 -28.08 2.09
N ALA A 821 -10.23 -26.97 1.38
CA ALA A 821 -10.36 -26.90 -0.08
C ALA A 821 -9.38 -27.84 -0.80
N ILE A 822 -8.13 -27.93 -0.34
CA ILE A 822 -7.11 -28.85 -0.88
C ILE A 822 -7.50 -30.30 -0.64
N ILE A 823 -7.96 -30.65 0.56
CA ILE A 823 -8.40 -32.01 0.87
C ILE A 823 -9.60 -32.41 0.00
N GLY A 824 -10.60 -31.52 -0.11
CA GLY A 824 -11.78 -31.74 -0.93
C GLY A 824 -11.41 -31.94 -2.40
N LEU A 825 -10.60 -31.05 -2.98
CA LEU A 825 -10.17 -31.16 -4.38
C LEU A 825 -9.25 -32.36 -4.62
N GLY A 826 -8.37 -32.70 -3.67
CA GLY A 826 -7.52 -33.88 -3.77
C GLY A 826 -8.33 -35.17 -3.78
N SER A 827 -9.38 -35.26 -2.97
CA SER A 827 -10.30 -36.41 -2.96
C SER A 827 -11.05 -36.60 -4.28
N ILE A 828 -11.32 -35.50 -5.00
CA ILE A 828 -11.95 -35.54 -6.32
C ILE A 828 -10.91 -35.84 -7.42
N SER A 829 -9.78 -35.14 -7.42
CA SER A 829 -8.79 -35.23 -8.49
C SER A 829 -7.98 -36.53 -8.47
N LYS A 830 -7.75 -37.11 -7.28
CA LYS A 830 -6.98 -38.35 -7.09
C LYS A 830 -7.85 -39.52 -6.59
N GLY A 831 -9.16 -39.34 -6.49
CA GLY A 831 -10.07 -40.40 -6.06
C GLY A 831 -10.24 -41.47 -7.14
N ASP A 832 -10.24 -42.74 -6.75
CA ASP A 832 -10.55 -43.85 -7.65
C ASP A 832 -12.05 -43.90 -7.97
N LEU A 833 -12.40 -44.67 -9.02
CA LEU A 833 -13.79 -44.92 -9.44
C LEU A 833 -14.77 -45.16 -8.26
N ASN A 834 -14.38 -45.99 -7.29
CA ASN A 834 -15.25 -46.29 -6.14
C ASN A 834 -15.44 -45.09 -5.21
N SER A 835 -14.42 -44.24 -5.06
CA SER A 835 -14.52 -43.02 -4.24
C SER A 835 -15.41 -41.98 -4.91
N GLN A 836 -15.36 -41.84 -6.24
CA GLN A 836 -16.25 -40.92 -6.97
C GLN A 836 -17.72 -41.39 -6.96
N ILE A 837 -17.95 -42.69 -7.13
CA ILE A 837 -19.29 -43.30 -6.99
C ILE A 837 -19.85 -43.03 -5.58
N ARG A 838 -19.04 -43.28 -4.54
CA ARG A 838 -19.44 -42.99 -3.15
C ARG A 838 -19.69 -41.51 -2.90
N LEU A 839 -18.87 -40.63 -3.49
CA LEU A 839 -19.05 -39.19 -3.38
C LEU A 839 -20.41 -38.76 -3.93
N PHE A 840 -20.76 -39.18 -5.15
CA PHE A 840 -22.06 -38.83 -5.74
C PHE A 840 -23.23 -39.44 -4.98
N PHE A 841 -23.11 -40.68 -4.52
CA PHE A 841 -24.13 -41.29 -3.67
C PHE A 841 -24.36 -40.45 -2.40
N ASN A 842 -23.30 -40.12 -1.66
CA ASN A 842 -23.39 -39.36 -0.41
C ASN A 842 -23.82 -37.89 -0.61
N LEU A 843 -23.55 -37.30 -1.78
CA LEU A 843 -24.01 -35.94 -2.11
C LEU A 843 -25.53 -35.87 -2.33
N HIS A 844 -26.13 -36.99 -2.74
CA HIS A 844 -27.55 -37.09 -3.07
C HIS A 844 -28.37 -37.81 -1.99
N ASP A 845 -27.75 -38.54 -1.07
CA ASP A 845 -28.34 -39.06 0.17
C ASP A 845 -28.49 -37.91 1.19
N ILE A 846 -29.63 -37.20 1.13
CA ILE A 846 -29.85 -35.98 1.92
C ILE A 846 -30.21 -36.33 3.37
N ASP A 847 -30.93 -37.44 3.58
CA ASP A 847 -31.39 -37.89 4.88
C ASP A 847 -30.38 -38.80 5.62
N LYS A 848 -29.31 -39.22 4.94
CA LYS A 848 -28.20 -40.03 5.44
C LYS A 848 -28.63 -41.43 5.88
N ASP A 849 -29.64 -41.98 5.23
CA ASP A 849 -30.13 -43.32 5.53
C ASP A 849 -29.34 -44.45 4.83
N ASN A 850 -28.35 -44.09 3.99
CA ASN A 850 -27.55 -44.96 3.11
C ASN A 850 -28.33 -45.57 1.94
N TYR A 851 -29.46 -44.98 1.58
CA TYR A 851 -30.26 -45.30 0.42
C TYR A 851 -30.59 -44.00 -0.34
N LEU A 852 -30.89 -44.12 -1.64
CA LEU A 852 -31.45 -43.00 -2.41
C LEU A 852 -32.92 -43.29 -2.65
N ASN A 853 -33.80 -42.42 -2.15
CA ASN A 853 -35.22 -42.48 -2.44
C ASN A 853 -35.53 -41.99 -3.87
N LYS A 854 -36.79 -42.09 -4.30
CA LYS A 854 -37.22 -41.71 -5.65
C LYS A 854 -36.87 -40.25 -6.00
N GLU A 855 -36.97 -39.32 -5.06
CA GLU A 855 -36.66 -37.91 -5.32
C GLU A 855 -35.15 -37.67 -5.44
N GLU A 856 -34.34 -38.36 -4.63
CA GLU A 856 -32.88 -38.27 -4.65
C GLU A 856 -32.28 -38.89 -5.91
N ILE A 857 -32.83 -40.01 -6.39
CA ILE A 857 -32.46 -40.62 -7.69
C ILE A 857 -32.73 -39.63 -8.83
N LEU A 858 -33.85 -38.92 -8.79
CA LEU A 858 -34.17 -37.89 -9.78
C LEU A 858 -33.19 -36.72 -9.71
N GLN A 859 -32.87 -36.22 -8.51
CA GLN A 859 -31.89 -35.13 -8.34
C GLN A 859 -30.48 -35.51 -8.81
N LEU A 860 -30.06 -36.75 -8.59
CA LEU A 860 -28.79 -37.28 -9.10
C LEU A 860 -28.78 -37.28 -10.64
N SER A 861 -29.86 -37.75 -11.27
CA SER A 861 -29.99 -37.72 -12.73
C SER A 861 -29.97 -36.29 -13.30
N GLU A 862 -30.62 -35.33 -12.64
CA GLU A 862 -30.60 -33.92 -13.03
C GLU A 862 -29.19 -33.31 -12.89
N THR A 863 -28.42 -33.74 -11.90
CA THR A 863 -27.04 -33.31 -11.67
C THR A 863 -26.11 -33.80 -12.77
N LEU A 864 -26.25 -35.07 -13.18
CA LEU A 864 -25.50 -35.62 -14.32
C LEU A 864 -25.82 -34.85 -15.61
N LEU A 865 -27.10 -34.57 -15.89
CA LEU A 865 -27.50 -33.74 -17.04
C LEU A 865 -26.90 -32.33 -16.99
N TRP A 866 -26.83 -31.72 -15.80
CA TRP A 866 -26.21 -30.40 -15.63
C TRP A 866 -24.71 -30.42 -15.93
N ILE A 867 -23.98 -31.43 -15.44
CA ILE A 867 -22.54 -31.57 -15.71
C ILE A 867 -22.30 -31.81 -17.20
N PHE A 868 -23.12 -32.66 -17.83
CA PHE A 868 -22.98 -33.02 -19.24
C PHE A 868 -23.48 -31.95 -20.23
N ARG A 869 -24.07 -30.84 -19.77
CA ARG A 869 -24.64 -29.82 -20.67
C ARG A 869 -23.66 -29.16 -21.64
N LEU A 870 -22.36 -29.21 -21.31
CA LEU A 870 -21.28 -28.62 -22.13
C LEU A 870 -20.59 -29.64 -23.03
N THR A 871 -20.90 -30.93 -22.87
CA THR A 871 -20.44 -32.03 -23.71
C THR A 871 -21.34 -32.11 -24.94
N GLN A 872 -20.74 -32.13 -26.14
CA GLN A 872 -21.50 -32.19 -27.40
C GLN A 872 -21.86 -33.61 -27.83
N ASP A 873 -21.74 -34.60 -26.94
CA ASP A 873 -21.91 -36.02 -27.25
C ASP A 873 -23.30 -36.51 -26.80
N GLU A 874 -24.08 -37.10 -27.72
CA GLU A 874 -25.38 -37.69 -27.42
C GLU A 874 -25.26 -38.95 -26.52
N ASN A 875 -24.08 -39.57 -26.46
CA ASN A 875 -23.83 -40.75 -25.64
C ASN A 875 -24.06 -40.49 -24.15
N HIS A 876 -23.63 -39.32 -23.63
CA HIS A 876 -23.82 -38.96 -22.22
C HIS A 876 -25.30 -38.78 -21.84
N LEU A 877 -26.12 -38.24 -22.74
CA LEU A 877 -27.56 -38.09 -22.52
C LEU A 877 -28.27 -39.44 -22.48
N ASN A 878 -27.89 -40.35 -23.39
CA ASN A 878 -28.42 -41.71 -23.42
C ASN A 878 -28.01 -42.49 -22.15
N ALA A 879 -26.78 -42.33 -21.68
CA ALA A 879 -26.29 -42.96 -20.46
C ALA A 879 -27.10 -42.54 -19.21
N VAL A 880 -27.47 -41.25 -19.09
CA VAL A 880 -28.34 -40.78 -17.99
C VAL A 880 -29.75 -41.35 -18.08
N SER A 881 -30.29 -41.54 -19.29
CA SER A 881 -31.62 -42.15 -19.48
C SER A 881 -31.61 -43.63 -19.09
N THR A 882 -30.58 -44.38 -19.50
CA THR A 882 -30.35 -45.77 -19.14
C THR A 882 -30.14 -45.92 -17.63
N PHE A 883 -29.36 -45.03 -17.02
CA PHE A 883 -29.18 -44.97 -15.57
C PHE A 883 -30.51 -44.83 -14.83
N LEU A 884 -31.36 -43.89 -15.23
CA LEU A 884 -32.64 -43.65 -14.57
C LEU A 884 -33.55 -44.89 -14.64
N HIS A 885 -33.60 -45.56 -15.79
CA HIS A 885 -34.38 -46.79 -15.97
C HIS A 885 -33.89 -47.91 -15.03
N ASN A 886 -32.59 -48.17 -15.06
CA ASN A 886 -31.96 -49.21 -14.26
C ASN A 886 -32.05 -48.89 -12.75
N ALA A 887 -31.90 -47.63 -12.35
CA ALA A 887 -32.04 -47.21 -10.95
C ALA A 887 -33.41 -47.55 -10.37
N PHE A 888 -34.49 -47.41 -11.15
CA PHE A 888 -35.83 -47.81 -10.69
C PHE A 888 -36.10 -49.32 -10.80
N GLU A 889 -35.40 -50.04 -11.68
CA GLU A 889 -35.51 -51.49 -11.80
C GLU A 889 -34.80 -52.21 -10.64
N TYR A 890 -33.60 -51.75 -10.28
CA TYR A 890 -32.75 -52.33 -9.23
C TYR A 890 -32.98 -51.72 -7.83
N ALA A 891 -33.89 -50.75 -7.69
CA ALA A 891 -34.27 -50.22 -6.38
C ALA A 891 -35.09 -51.23 -5.56
N GLU A 892 -34.74 -51.36 -4.28
CA GLU A 892 -35.43 -52.21 -3.31
C GLU A 892 -36.76 -51.57 -2.88
N THR A 893 -37.83 -52.36 -2.80
CA THR A 893 -39.12 -51.86 -2.32
C THR A 893 -39.19 -51.99 -0.79
N ARG A 894 -39.30 -50.86 -0.08
CA ARG A 894 -39.57 -50.80 1.36
C ARG A 894 -40.80 -49.93 1.59
N ASN A 895 -41.81 -50.45 2.31
CA ASN A 895 -43.08 -49.74 2.59
C ASN A 895 -43.71 -49.09 1.33
N ASP A 896 -43.80 -49.84 0.23
CA ASP A 896 -44.31 -49.37 -1.09
C ASP A 896 -43.50 -48.24 -1.77
N GLU A 897 -42.32 -47.90 -1.24
CA GLU A 897 -41.39 -46.93 -1.82
C GLU A 897 -40.09 -47.61 -2.28
N LYS A 898 -39.46 -47.04 -3.32
CA LYS A 898 -38.25 -47.58 -3.95
C LYS A 898 -37.00 -46.88 -3.43
N TYR A 899 -36.02 -47.67 -2.98
CA TYR A 899 -34.76 -47.22 -2.39
C TYR A 899 -33.58 -47.86 -3.11
N LEU A 900 -32.61 -47.06 -3.56
CA LEU A 900 -31.40 -47.55 -4.23
C LEU A 900 -30.23 -47.57 -3.24
N SER A 901 -29.64 -48.75 -2.98
CA SER A 901 -28.44 -48.89 -2.15
C SER A 901 -27.17 -48.48 -2.91
N LEU A 902 -26.09 -48.20 -2.17
CA LEU A 902 -24.77 -47.91 -2.74
C LEU A 902 -24.27 -49.06 -3.62
N GLU A 903 -24.51 -50.31 -3.23
CA GLU A 903 -24.13 -51.50 -4.00
C GLU A 903 -24.87 -51.57 -5.35
N SER A 904 -26.18 -51.31 -5.34
CA SER A 904 -26.99 -51.28 -6.57
C SER A 904 -26.60 -50.10 -7.46
N PHE A 905 -26.38 -48.91 -6.89
CA PHE A 905 -25.89 -47.74 -7.62
C PHE A 905 -24.55 -48.03 -8.30
N ARG A 906 -23.62 -48.67 -7.59
CA ARG A 906 -22.32 -49.08 -8.14
C ARG A 906 -22.47 -50.08 -9.28
N MET A 907 -23.35 -51.08 -9.16
CA MET A 907 -23.59 -52.03 -10.25
C MET A 907 -24.13 -51.35 -11.51
N ILE A 908 -25.03 -50.37 -11.36
CA ILE A 908 -25.59 -49.63 -12.49
C ILE A 908 -24.52 -48.78 -13.18
N VAL A 909 -23.67 -48.09 -12.42
CA VAL A 909 -22.58 -47.29 -12.98
C VAL A 909 -21.58 -48.15 -13.75
N LEU A 910 -21.20 -49.31 -13.20
CA LEU A 910 -20.26 -50.25 -13.84
C LEU A 910 -20.86 -51.00 -15.04
N ALA A 911 -22.19 -50.96 -15.22
CA ALA A 911 -22.86 -51.60 -16.35
C ALA A 911 -22.90 -50.69 -17.60
N ASP A 912 -22.60 -49.40 -17.45
CA ASP A 912 -22.61 -48.41 -18.53
C ASP A 912 -21.19 -47.85 -18.72
N GLU A 913 -20.57 -48.13 -19.88
CA GLU A 913 -19.20 -47.73 -20.20
C GLU A 913 -18.99 -46.20 -20.14
N THR A 914 -20.02 -45.42 -20.46
CA THR A 914 -19.95 -43.95 -20.46
C THR A 914 -19.93 -43.42 -19.03
N LEU A 915 -20.77 -43.99 -18.15
CA LEU A 915 -20.77 -43.61 -16.73
C LEU A 915 -19.52 -44.11 -16.02
N GLU A 916 -19.08 -45.33 -16.28
CA GLU A 916 -17.83 -45.86 -15.74
C GLU A 916 -16.64 -44.94 -16.09
N ASN A 917 -16.48 -44.57 -17.36
CA ASN A 917 -15.43 -43.65 -17.80
C ASN A 917 -15.59 -42.24 -17.19
N PHE A 918 -16.82 -41.76 -17.03
CA PHE A 918 -17.09 -40.48 -16.38
C PHE A 918 -16.59 -40.46 -14.93
N PHE A 919 -16.98 -41.48 -14.14
CA PHE A 919 -16.61 -41.56 -12.73
C PHE A 919 -15.14 -41.93 -12.52
N ASP A 920 -14.50 -42.64 -13.45
CA ASP A 920 -13.08 -42.99 -13.33
C ASP A 920 -12.15 -41.85 -13.76
N HIS A 921 -12.53 -41.09 -14.80
CA HIS A 921 -11.61 -40.14 -15.45
C HIS A 921 -12.22 -38.76 -15.73
N GLU A 922 -13.38 -38.67 -16.37
CA GLU A 922 -13.87 -37.39 -16.91
C GLU A 922 -14.27 -36.38 -15.82
N PHE A 923 -14.85 -36.86 -14.71
CA PHE A 923 -15.23 -35.99 -13.60
C PHE A 923 -14.01 -35.32 -12.95
N ALA A 924 -12.97 -36.11 -12.65
CA ALA A 924 -11.71 -35.59 -12.10
C ALA A 924 -11.02 -34.64 -13.10
N ALA A 925 -10.98 -35.00 -14.39
CA ALA A 925 -10.40 -34.18 -15.45
C ALA A 925 -11.17 -32.87 -15.72
N SER A 926 -12.45 -32.79 -15.31
CA SER A 926 -13.26 -31.58 -15.45
C SER A 926 -12.74 -30.41 -14.58
N PHE A 927 -12.00 -30.72 -13.51
CA PHE A 927 -11.30 -29.75 -12.67
C PHE A 927 -9.93 -29.45 -13.27
N LYS A 928 -9.77 -28.23 -13.82
CA LYS A 928 -8.54 -27.80 -14.50
C LYS A 928 -7.44 -27.46 -13.49
N LEU A 929 -6.80 -28.49 -12.95
CA LEU A 929 -5.63 -28.38 -12.05
C LEU A 929 -4.29 -28.46 -12.80
N THR A 930 -4.31 -28.40 -14.13
CA THR A 930 -3.12 -28.42 -15.00
C THR A 930 -3.07 -27.18 -15.88
N GLU A 931 -1.94 -26.47 -15.91
CA GLU A 931 -1.69 -25.39 -16.86
C GLU A 931 -1.47 -25.93 -18.28
N LYS A 932 -1.84 -25.15 -19.32
CA LYS A 932 -1.55 -25.52 -20.72
C LYS A 932 -0.02 -25.60 -20.93
N PRO A 933 0.50 -26.67 -21.54
CA PRO A 933 1.93 -26.83 -21.76
C PRO A 933 2.38 -25.99 -22.96
N VAL A 934 2.78 -24.75 -22.69
CA VAL A 934 3.85 -24.11 -23.46
C VAL A 934 4.97 -23.90 -22.45
N GLU A 935 6.08 -24.61 -22.66
CA GLU A 935 7.36 -24.52 -21.93
C GLU A 935 7.60 -25.44 -20.72
N GLN A 936 7.03 -26.65 -20.71
CA GLN A 936 7.67 -27.78 -20.01
C GLN A 936 8.65 -28.51 -20.94
N GLN A 937 9.82 -27.90 -21.20
CA GLN A 937 11.05 -28.64 -21.51
C GLN A 937 12.27 -27.71 -21.40
N ARG A 938 12.82 -27.63 -20.19
CA ARG A 938 14.25 -27.78 -19.89
C ARG A 938 14.40 -27.81 -18.38
N SER A 939 14.49 -29.03 -17.86
CA SER A 939 15.04 -29.25 -16.53
C SER A 939 16.50 -28.84 -16.53
N LEU A 940 16.86 -27.88 -15.68
CA LEU A 940 17.98 -27.98 -14.75
C LEU A 940 18.04 -26.69 -13.95
N GLY A 941 18.09 -26.77 -12.62
CA GLY A 941 18.59 -25.63 -11.88
C GLY A 941 18.13 -25.46 -10.43
N ARG A 942 19.01 -25.26 -9.43
CA ARG A 942 20.38 -24.72 -9.45
C ARG A 942 20.60 -23.43 -10.28
N GLU A 943 19.78 -23.13 -11.29
CA GLU A 943 19.83 -21.99 -12.22
C GLU A 943 19.04 -20.77 -11.73
N ILE A 944 18.16 -20.91 -10.72
CA ILE A 944 17.48 -19.74 -10.12
C ILE A 944 18.46 -18.94 -9.25
N PHE A 945 19.51 -19.58 -8.73
CA PHE A 945 20.58 -18.91 -7.98
C PHE A 945 21.70 -18.40 -8.92
N ASP A 946 22.01 -19.14 -10.01
CA ASP A 946 23.05 -18.74 -10.97
C ASP A 946 22.61 -17.64 -11.99
N ASN A 947 21.31 -17.52 -12.33
CA ASN A 947 20.85 -16.50 -13.29
C ASN A 947 20.72 -15.08 -12.73
N LEU A 948 20.63 -14.93 -11.39
CA LEU A 948 20.68 -13.61 -10.74
C LEU A 948 22.10 -13.02 -10.77
N LEU A 949 23.12 -13.88 -10.81
CA LEU A 949 24.53 -13.50 -10.89
C LEU A 949 25.03 -13.31 -12.34
N ALA A 950 24.52 -14.06 -13.32
CA ALA A 950 24.98 -13.96 -14.71
C ALA A 950 24.43 -12.75 -15.49
N THR A 951 23.31 -12.14 -15.06
CA THR A 951 22.69 -11.02 -15.79
C THR A 951 23.36 -9.66 -15.52
N GLY A 952 24.11 -9.53 -14.42
CA GLY A 952 24.97 -8.37 -14.16
C GLY A 952 26.19 -8.29 -15.08
N ALA A 953 26.61 -9.40 -15.69
CA ALA A 953 27.82 -9.44 -16.52
C ALA A 953 27.59 -9.11 -18.01
N LYS A 954 26.33 -9.04 -18.50
CA LYS A 954 26.03 -8.80 -19.92
C LYS A 954 25.45 -7.41 -20.25
N LEU A 955 25.15 -6.59 -19.25
CA LEU A 955 24.79 -5.18 -19.43
C LEU A 955 26.00 -4.23 -19.48
N ALA A 956 27.23 -4.75 -19.34
CA ALA A 956 28.47 -3.97 -19.40
C ALA A 956 29.12 -3.91 -20.80
N SER A 957 28.52 -4.52 -21.84
CA SER A 957 29.20 -4.64 -23.15
C SER A 957 28.39 -4.18 -24.37
N THR A 958 27.54 -3.15 -24.28
CA THR A 958 27.18 -2.36 -25.49
C THR A 958 26.60 -0.98 -25.16
N THR A 959 27.43 0.04 -24.91
CA THR A 959 27.16 1.40 -25.42
C THR A 959 28.38 2.30 -25.32
N VAL A 960 28.64 2.97 -26.44
CA VAL A 960 29.77 3.86 -26.70
C VAL A 960 29.61 5.19 -25.92
N ARG A 961 30.71 5.62 -25.31
CA ARG A 961 30.88 6.93 -24.64
C ARG A 961 30.58 8.11 -25.58
N PRO A 962 29.81 9.12 -25.14
CA PRO A 962 30.03 10.50 -25.57
C PRO A 962 30.89 11.22 -24.51
N GLN A 963 32.09 11.66 -24.91
CA GLN A 963 32.86 12.64 -24.16
C GLN A 963 32.15 13.99 -24.23
N PHE A 964 31.71 14.54 -23.09
CA PHE A 964 31.49 15.98 -22.98
C PHE A 964 32.40 16.54 -21.89
N ARG A 965 33.33 17.38 -22.34
CA ARG A 965 34.28 18.16 -21.54
C ARG A 965 33.54 19.18 -20.68
N SER A 966 34.03 19.30 -19.45
CA SER A 966 33.80 20.36 -18.47
C SER A 966 33.77 21.78 -19.06
N LYS A 967 32.92 22.64 -18.48
CA LYS A 967 33.32 23.96 -17.99
C LYS A 967 32.48 24.30 -16.76
N LEU A 968 33.10 24.12 -15.58
CA LEU A 968 32.75 24.83 -14.37
C LEU A 968 33.02 26.32 -14.60
N THR A 969 32.07 27.17 -14.19
CA THR A 969 32.31 28.59 -13.95
C THR A 969 31.90 28.90 -12.53
N ASP A 970 32.88 29.32 -11.74
CA ASP A 970 32.79 29.82 -10.39
C ASP A 970 31.96 31.12 -10.27
N ALA A 971 31.46 31.33 -9.04
CA ALA A 971 30.92 32.53 -8.37
C ALA A 971 29.50 32.24 -7.83
N SER A 972 29.15 32.45 -6.55
CA SER A 972 29.77 33.28 -5.51
C SER A 972 29.27 32.87 -4.11
N SER A 973 30.23 32.76 -3.20
CA SER A 973 30.23 32.82 -1.74
C SER A 973 29.13 33.64 -1.04
N ILE A 974 28.46 33.04 -0.04
CA ILE A 974 27.89 33.69 1.14
C ILE A 974 28.23 32.83 2.38
N SER A 975 28.69 33.48 3.44
CA SER A 975 29.52 32.99 4.54
C SER A 975 28.94 31.87 5.42
N THR A 976 29.83 30.95 5.79
CA THR A 976 29.59 29.63 6.38
C THR A 976 30.38 29.47 7.70
N SER A 977 30.22 30.36 8.68
CA SER A 977 31.17 30.52 9.80
C SER A 977 31.32 29.36 10.81
N GLU A 978 30.51 28.30 10.78
CA GLU A 978 30.72 27.12 11.66
C GLU A 978 30.98 25.83 10.88
N VAL A 979 30.35 25.66 9.72
CA VAL A 979 30.58 24.51 8.83
C VAL A 979 31.86 24.71 8.02
N GLN A 980 32.12 25.92 7.51
CA GLN A 980 33.39 26.25 6.87
C GLN A 980 34.52 26.20 7.86
N THR A 981 34.33 26.67 9.10
CA THR A 981 35.38 26.57 10.11
C THR A 981 35.65 25.13 10.55
N THR A 982 34.69 24.23 10.39
CA THR A 982 34.89 22.78 10.56
C THR A 982 35.60 22.17 9.36
N ILE A 983 35.24 22.59 8.14
CA ILE A 983 35.88 22.18 6.88
C ILE A 983 37.32 22.69 6.81
N ASP A 984 37.56 23.98 7.05
CA ASP A 984 38.87 24.61 7.13
C ASP A 984 39.71 23.99 8.25
N ALA A 985 39.13 23.65 9.42
CA ALA A 985 39.87 22.95 10.47
C ALA A 985 40.25 21.50 10.11
N ILE A 986 39.47 20.84 9.26
CA ILE A 986 39.75 19.50 8.72
C ILE A 986 40.79 19.59 7.59
N GLU A 987 40.71 20.59 6.72
CA GLU A 987 41.64 20.81 5.61
C GLU A 987 42.99 21.40 6.06
N THR A 988 43.03 22.16 7.16
CA THR A 988 44.29 22.65 7.77
C THR A 988 44.96 21.58 8.64
N ALA A 989 44.23 20.52 9.02
CA ALA A 989 44.77 19.38 9.78
C ALA A 989 45.25 18.21 8.89
N LYS A 990 44.83 18.18 7.62
CA LYS A 990 45.43 17.35 6.56
C LYS A 990 46.64 18.04 5.97
#